data_AF-A0A3M1MIA1-F1
#
_entry.id   AF-A0A3M1MIA1-F1
#
_cell.length_a   1.000
_cell.length_b   1.000
_cell.length_c   1.000
_cell.angle_alpha   90.00
_cell.angle_beta   90.00
_cell.angle_gamma   90.00
#
_symmetry.space_group_name_H-M   'P 1'
#
loop_
_entity.id
_entity.type
_entity.pdbx_description
1 polymer ?
#
loop_
_entity_poly.entity_id
_entity_poly.type
_entity_poly.pdbx_seq_one_letter_code
_entity_poly.pdbx_strand_id
1 'polypeptide(L)'
;ILIQNKASNTQVGWFQSDTSTCTGGCNLISGNGEAGVSIIGGSSLNVVSGNFIGANANLSANLPNGTYGVVVSDSSQNAIGKFTDSPSDYQGNHIYGNKSGGILVYRSSGGSDPAHKNVMMQNAFSGNGGIPIDLVPNVGVGVDPGGNGPNDGVTAPVLLKTDKDHWIGRVGAADGSTVELYADNGKTYLASATVTSFEFAFDLSGKKNVTPPLVATVTDLDRNTSEFSAQARLYFISNNALPGQKIFAFATVTDTISGTLQTPAPDVIVHLESSIVSLQNDGKNGDMFAKDAYTSGYLTAPTTPGEYKAYLFVNGARVAMTTLTVSKEPSLAVLTDLTALRDEFINVGTKKTAQDIYRGLFRMRTYASDHDGVVIDVRQEIPGYSALNYYRAANRVTMGQKIDTWIATKLSTYTSMHYLVIVGDDAVIPYYRVKDEICRKVYLIDKKGRKKKAGVSCDQNYAWHQIKNHPGLFSNLTMRDIANGYRLSDTQYSTKDDSETPRIPQIAYALGRVFAKTPTALYNLFDAYEKPVSLNPATDSASLIYLHDKIDCSFVYNRVKPLKCVAFLADASLVPTVTKYFRGLIEVSNPAQRPMDYDTTYAFGQHVFWTRGSITQSLSDAELVMIVTHASQFHMYTLKGHNLHASDIRNFSPGPNPPLFISAGCHTGLSISRKGPYASYADSLPAATLEQHIPYIAPMNYSWPIHTMGMQEELARLIARKNISTVGDLFRDMQRAYSAKSASASAPVLSLAGYQDLTTRYNFVLYGLPTQAIKYSGAHAPVGAAPDVQPLTPSILSP
;
A
#
# COMPACT_ATOMS: atom_id res chain seq x y z
N ILE A 1 -15.44 -37.22 30.48
CA ILE A 1 -16.35 -38.39 30.34
C ILE A 1 -15.78 -39.31 29.28
N LEU A 2 -15.69 -40.62 29.54
CA LEU A 2 -15.15 -41.60 28.60
C LEU A 2 -16.20 -42.67 28.30
N ILE A 3 -16.58 -42.77 27.03
CA ILE A 3 -17.49 -43.78 26.47
C ILE A 3 -16.63 -44.68 25.58
N GLN A 4 -16.51 -45.96 25.93
CA GLN A 4 -15.60 -46.89 25.26
C GLN A 4 -16.10 -48.33 25.31
N ASN A 5 -15.37 -49.25 24.65
CA ASN A 5 -15.66 -50.69 24.63
C ASN A 5 -17.04 -51.03 24.04
N LYS A 6 -17.36 -50.46 22.86
CA LYS A 6 -18.63 -50.68 22.14
C LYS A 6 -19.87 -50.27 22.94
N ALA A 7 -19.75 -49.25 23.78
CA ALA A 7 -20.88 -48.71 24.51
C ALA A 7 -21.91 -48.09 23.55
N SER A 8 -23.20 -48.33 23.82
CA SER A 8 -24.29 -47.78 23.01
C SER A 8 -25.47 -47.27 23.83
N ASN A 9 -26.25 -46.36 23.24
CA ASN A 9 -27.40 -45.71 23.87
C ASN A 9 -27.06 -44.94 25.15
N THR A 10 -25.83 -44.45 25.28
CA THR A 10 -25.43 -43.59 26.40
C THR A 10 -25.90 -42.17 26.14
N GLN A 11 -26.60 -41.59 27.10
CA GLN A 11 -27.03 -40.18 27.09
C GLN A 11 -26.15 -39.37 28.05
N VAL A 12 -25.52 -38.32 27.52
CA VAL A 12 -24.74 -37.33 28.29
C VAL A 12 -25.43 -35.97 28.15
N GLY A 13 -26.08 -35.53 29.23
CA GLY A 13 -26.87 -34.29 29.26
C GLY A 13 -28.31 -34.47 28.77
N TRP A 14 -29.11 -33.40 28.79
CA TRP A 14 -30.52 -33.37 28.38
C TRP A 14 -30.97 -31.93 28.07
N PHE A 15 -32.28 -31.72 27.83
CA PHE A 15 -32.92 -30.42 27.64
C PHE A 15 -32.55 -29.38 28.71
N GLN A 16 -32.35 -28.13 28.25
CA GLN A 16 -32.22 -26.94 29.08
C GLN A 16 -33.38 -25.97 28.78
N SER A 17 -33.99 -25.36 29.79
CA SER A 17 -34.97 -24.29 29.54
C SER A 17 -34.32 -22.90 29.37
N ASP A 18 -33.06 -22.74 29.79
CA ASP A 18 -32.28 -21.51 29.75
C ASP A 18 -30.87 -21.79 29.21
N THR A 19 -30.40 -21.01 28.24
CA THR A 19 -29.08 -21.12 27.60
C THR A 19 -28.01 -20.24 28.26
N SER A 20 -28.38 -19.46 29.27
CA SER A 20 -27.48 -18.53 29.99
C SER A 20 -26.93 -19.08 31.30
N THR A 21 -27.47 -20.19 31.80
CA THR A 21 -26.99 -20.90 32.99
C THR A 21 -27.17 -22.42 32.84
N CYS A 22 -26.28 -23.24 33.41
CA CYS A 22 -26.48 -24.70 33.41
C CYS A 22 -27.50 -25.07 34.50
N THR A 23 -28.79 -24.91 34.20
CA THR A 23 -29.90 -25.33 35.07
C THR A 23 -30.69 -26.47 34.43
N GLY A 24 -30.93 -27.56 35.17
CA GLY A 24 -31.66 -28.73 34.66
C GLY A 24 -30.74 -29.91 34.30
N GLY A 25 -31.02 -30.59 33.19
CA GLY A 25 -30.34 -31.85 32.82
C GLY A 25 -28.96 -31.70 32.15
N CYS A 26 -28.33 -30.53 32.25
CA CYS A 26 -27.04 -30.26 31.62
C CYS A 26 -25.85 -30.66 32.48
N ASN A 27 -24.70 -30.87 31.86
CA ASN A 27 -23.42 -31.01 32.55
C ASN A 27 -22.49 -29.84 32.24
N LEU A 28 -21.69 -29.46 33.24
CA LEU A 28 -20.50 -28.62 33.06
C LEU A 28 -19.26 -29.51 33.01
N ILE A 29 -18.64 -29.63 31.83
CA ILE A 29 -17.54 -30.56 31.55
C ILE A 29 -16.28 -29.75 31.20
N SER A 30 -15.47 -29.44 32.20
CA SER A 30 -14.39 -28.43 32.09
C SER A 30 -13.17 -28.79 32.93
N GLY A 31 -12.00 -28.23 32.60
CA GLY A 31 -10.77 -28.43 33.37
C GLY A 31 -10.17 -29.84 33.30
N ASN A 32 -10.60 -30.68 32.37
CA ASN A 32 -10.03 -32.02 32.18
C ASN A 32 -8.62 -31.93 31.57
N GLY A 33 -7.72 -32.85 31.93
CA GLY A 33 -6.35 -32.90 31.37
C GLY A 33 -6.28 -33.29 29.90
N GLU A 34 -7.34 -33.90 29.37
CA GLU A 34 -7.51 -34.33 27.97
C GLU A 34 -8.80 -33.73 27.40
N ALA A 35 -9.58 -34.49 26.62
CA ALA A 35 -10.86 -34.03 26.09
C ALA A 35 -11.95 -33.98 27.17
N GLY A 36 -12.98 -33.15 26.96
CA GLY A 36 -14.15 -33.11 27.84
C GLY A 36 -14.94 -34.41 27.80
N VAL A 37 -15.29 -34.86 26.59
CA VAL A 37 -15.97 -36.13 26.32
C VAL A 37 -15.20 -36.91 25.25
N SER A 38 -14.88 -38.17 25.52
CA SER A 38 -14.25 -39.07 24.54
C SER A 38 -15.17 -40.25 24.25
N ILE A 39 -15.53 -40.45 22.98
CA ILE A 39 -16.31 -41.57 22.45
C ILE A 39 -15.38 -42.39 21.58
N ILE A 40 -14.95 -43.56 22.06
CA ILE A 40 -13.91 -44.36 21.41
C ILE A 40 -14.26 -45.86 21.38
N GLY A 41 -13.43 -46.65 20.70
CA GLY A 41 -13.49 -48.12 20.80
C GLY A 41 -14.76 -48.74 20.23
N GLY A 42 -15.21 -48.27 19.06
CA GLY A 42 -16.40 -48.79 18.36
C GLY A 42 -17.72 -48.49 19.05
N SER A 43 -17.79 -47.40 19.81
CA SER A 43 -19.02 -47.00 20.51
C SER A 43 -20.01 -46.35 19.54
N SER A 44 -21.31 -46.59 19.71
CA SER A 44 -22.33 -46.13 18.76
C SER A 44 -23.66 -45.74 19.39
N LEU A 45 -24.50 -44.98 18.68
CA LEU A 45 -25.83 -44.57 19.17
C LEU A 45 -25.79 -43.81 20.51
N ASN A 46 -24.67 -43.14 20.81
CA ASN A 46 -24.56 -42.30 22.01
C ASN A 46 -24.96 -40.86 21.68
N VAL A 47 -25.52 -40.17 22.66
CA VAL A 47 -26.00 -38.79 22.53
C VAL A 47 -25.30 -37.92 23.56
N VAL A 48 -24.67 -36.85 23.10
CA VAL A 48 -24.09 -35.79 23.92
C VAL A 48 -24.85 -34.51 23.59
N SER A 49 -25.73 -34.04 24.46
CA SER A 49 -26.59 -32.89 24.17
C SER A 49 -26.84 -32.00 25.39
N GLY A 50 -27.06 -30.70 25.16
CA GLY A 50 -27.37 -29.74 26.22
C GLY A 50 -26.27 -29.54 27.27
N ASN A 51 -24.99 -29.79 26.95
CA ASN A 51 -23.87 -29.63 27.89
C ASN A 51 -23.10 -28.32 27.67
N PHE A 52 -22.48 -27.80 28.73
CA PHE A 52 -21.44 -26.76 28.65
C PHE A 52 -20.07 -27.40 28.80
N ILE A 53 -19.22 -27.31 27.77
CA ILE A 53 -17.96 -28.05 27.69
C ILE A 53 -16.79 -27.07 27.58
N GLY A 54 -16.01 -26.92 28.66
CA GLY A 54 -14.83 -26.03 28.76
C GLY A 54 -15.10 -24.62 29.29
N ALA A 55 -16.29 -24.35 29.82
CA ALA A 55 -16.66 -23.12 30.52
C ALA A 55 -16.42 -23.21 32.06
N ASN A 56 -16.29 -22.08 32.75
CA ASN A 56 -16.30 -22.05 34.22
C ASN A 56 -17.74 -22.16 34.78
N ALA A 57 -17.87 -22.32 36.12
CA ALA A 57 -19.17 -22.51 36.78
C ALA A 57 -20.20 -21.38 36.57
N ASN A 58 -19.71 -20.17 36.27
CA ASN A 58 -20.55 -18.99 36.06
C ASN A 58 -20.72 -18.64 34.57
N LEU A 59 -20.24 -19.50 33.66
CA LEU A 59 -20.22 -19.30 32.21
C LEU A 59 -19.63 -17.95 31.75
N SER A 60 -18.77 -17.36 32.58
CA SER A 60 -18.21 -16.01 32.41
C SER A 60 -16.74 -16.01 31.99
N ALA A 61 -16.05 -17.15 32.12
CA ALA A 61 -14.67 -17.33 31.68
C ALA A 61 -14.42 -18.79 31.25
N ASN A 62 -13.38 -18.99 30.46
CA ASN A 62 -12.98 -20.32 29.99
C ASN A 62 -12.30 -21.10 31.11
N LEU A 63 -12.69 -22.37 31.28
CA LEU A 63 -11.96 -23.36 32.07
C LEU A 63 -11.62 -24.55 31.14
N PRO A 64 -10.58 -24.39 30.29
CA PRO A 64 -10.29 -25.30 29.18
C PRO A 64 -10.22 -26.77 29.60
N ASN A 65 -10.76 -27.66 28.75
CA ASN A 65 -10.24 -29.03 28.67
C ASN A 65 -8.87 -29.03 27.94
N GLY A 66 -8.03 -30.00 28.24
CA GLY A 66 -6.64 -30.09 27.80
C GLY A 66 -6.46 -30.32 26.30
N THR A 67 -7.46 -30.86 25.60
CA THR A 67 -7.51 -30.99 24.14
C THR A 67 -8.84 -30.47 23.56
N TYR A 68 -9.67 -31.32 22.96
CA TYR A 68 -10.95 -30.96 22.34
C TYR A 68 -12.10 -31.00 23.37
N GLY A 69 -13.21 -30.31 23.09
CA GLY A 69 -14.42 -30.46 23.89
C GLY A 69 -14.98 -31.89 23.83
N VAL A 70 -15.15 -32.40 22.61
CA VAL A 70 -15.59 -33.77 22.33
C VAL A 70 -14.64 -34.43 21.33
N VAL A 71 -14.27 -35.68 21.56
CA VAL A 71 -13.51 -36.52 20.63
C VAL A 71 -14.33 -37.76 20.32
N VAL A 72 -14.48 -38.08 19.04
CA VAL A 72 -15.04 -39.32 18.52
C VAL A 72 -13.94 -40.03 17.75
N SER A 73 -13.46 -41.18 18.22
CA SER A 73 -12.39 -41.94 17.56
C SER A 73 -12.88 -43.33 17.21
N ASP A 74 -12.81 -43.70 15.92
CA ASP A 74 -13.19 -45.04 15.42
C ASP A 74 -14.54 -45.50 16.01
N SER A 75 -15.54 -44.62 15.94
CA SER A 75 -16.85 -44.75 16.57
C SER A 75 -17.91 -44.07 15.69
N SER A 76 -19.11 -44.65 15.61
CA SER A 76 -20.10 -44.33 14.57
C SER A 76 -21.50 -44.08 15.12
N GLN A 77 -22.37 -43.44 14.34
CA GLN A 77 -23.79 -43.25 14.69
C GLN A 77 -24.04 -42.47 15.99
N ASN A 78 -23.10 -41.62 16.42
CA ASN A 78 -23.28 -40.81 17.61
C ASN A 78 -23.91 -39.45 17.26
N ALA A 79 -24.63 -38.85 18.20
CA ALA A 79 -25.17 -37.50 18.07
C ALA A 79 -24.51 -36.57 19.08
N ILE A 80 -23.89 -35.51 18.59
CA ILE A 80 -23.28 -34.46 19.39
C ILE A 80 -24.10 -33.20 19.10
N GLY A 81 -24.96 -32.82 20.01
CA GLY A 81 -25.89 -31.70 19.87
C GLY A 81 -27.32 -32.19 19.64
N LYS A 82 -28.10 -31.46 18.83
CA LYS A 82 -29.51 -31.81 18.62
C LYS A 82 -29.65 -33.07 17.77
N PHE A 83 -30.61 -33.92 18.13
CA PHE A 83 -30.98 -35.13 17.41
C PHE A 83 -32.51 -35.27 17.38
N THR A 84 -33.11 -35.57 16.22
CA THR A 84 -34.56 -35.54 16.02
C THR A 84 -35.13 -36.85 15.48
N ASP A 85 -34.97 -37.95 16.23
CA ASP A 85 -35.76 -39.18 16.02
C ASP A 85 -36.86 -39.35 17.10
N SER A 86 -37.07 -38.34 17.95
CA SER A 86 -38.21 -38.27 18.88
C SER A 86 -38.66 -36.81 19.08
N PRO A 87 -39.98 -36.51 19.10
CA PRO A 87 -40.49 -35.14 19.02
C PRO A 87 -40.50 -34.39 20.37
N SER A 88 -39.36 -34.33 21.08
CA SER A 88 -39.17 -33.37 22.18
C SER A 88 -37.69 -33.16 22.57
N ASP A 89 -37.24 -31.91 22.53
CA ASP A 89 -36.35 -31.30 23.54
C ASP A 89 -34.83 -31.66 23.63
N TYR A 90 -34.17 -32.14 22.58
CA TYR A 90 -32.69 -32.11 22.57
C TYR A 90 -32.14 -30.77 22.05
N GLN A 91 -31.24 -30.13 22.83
CA GLN A 91 -30.53 -28.90 22.45
C GLN A 91 -29.06 -29.17 22.12
N GLY A 92 -28.47 -28.27 21.34
CA GLY A 92 -27.04 -28.30 21.02
C GLY A 92 -26.15 -28.15 22.25
N ASN A 93 -24.89 -28.60 22.16
CA ASN A 93 -23.93 -28.32 23.22
C ASN A 93 -23.33 -26.93 23.06
N HIS A 94 -22.92 -26.36 24.17
CA HIS A 94 -22.18 -25.12 24.30
C HIS A 94 -20.70 -25.45 24.54
N ILE A 95 -19.91 -25.47 23.47
CA ILE A 95 -18.53 -25.99 23.49
C ILE A 95 -17.55 -24.81 23.42
N TYR A 96 -16.91 -24.53 24.55
CA TYR A 96 -16.19 -23.28 24.80
C TYR A 96 -14.79 -23.47 25.36
N GLY A 97 -13.86 -22.63 24.93
CA GLY A 97 -12.61 -22.43 25.67
C GLY A 97 -11.64 -23.61 25.73
N ASN A 98 -11.86 -24.71 24.98
CA ASN A 98 -11.00 -25.89 25.00
C ASN A 98 -9.64 -25.60 24.34
N LYS A 99 -8.55 -26.26 24.76
CA LYS A 99 -7.19 -25.93 24.25
C LYS A 99 -6.97 -26.28 22.77
N SER A 100 -7.69 -27.26 22.24
CA SER A 100 -7.75 -27.62 20.82
C SER A 100 -9.12 -27.25 20.24
N GLY A 101 -9.73 -28.07 19.39
CA GLY A 101 -11.02 -27.78 18.76
C GLY A 101 -12.25 -28.03 19.63
N GLY A 102 -13.42 -27.84 19.01
CA GLY A 102 -14.71 -28.15 19.66
C GLY A 102 -14.99 -29.65 19.68
N ILE A 103 -15.20 -30.21 18.49
CA ILE A 103 -15.49 -31.63 18.24
C ILE A 103 -14.45 -32.15 17.26
N LEU A 104 -13.76 -33.24 17.61
CA LEU A 104 -12.90 -34.00 16.70
C LEU A 104 -13.60 -35.31 16.34
N VAL A 105 -13.70 -35.63 15.06
CA VAL A 105 -14.02 -36.98 14.58
C VAL A 105 -12.80 -37.54 13.89
N TYR A 106 -12.17 -38.52 14.52
CA TYR A 106 -10.91 -39.10 14.09
C TYR A 106 -11.08 -40.56 13.68
N ARG A 107 -10.42 -40.94 12.58
CA ARG A 107 -10.27 -42.32 12.14
C ARG A 107 -8.79 -42.74 12.18
N SER A 108 -8.48 -43.81 12.88
CA SER A 108 -7.12 -44.39 12.90
C SER A 108 -6.83 -45.22 11.65
N SER A 109 -5.59 -45.15 11.17
CA SER A 109 -5.10 -45.99 10.07
C SER A 109 -5.10 -47.46 10.50
N GLY A 110 -6.02 -48.27 9.96
CA GLY A 110 -6.18 -49.70 10.30
C GLY A 110 -7.29 -50.04 11.30
N GLY A 111 -8.08 -49.05 11.75
CA GLY A 111 -9.28 -49.29 12.57
C GLY A 111 -10.37 -50.05 11.79
N SER A 112 -11.04 -51.01 12.45
CA SER A 112 -12.12 -51.82 11.86
C SER A 112 -13.48 -51.11 11.79
N ASP A 113 -13.63 -49.94 12.40
CA ASP A 113 -14.89 -49.20 12.50
C ASP A 113 -14.72 -47.82 11.83
N PRO A 114 -15.45 -47.52 10.73
CA PRO A 114 -15.37 -46.20 10.09
C PRO A 114 -16.03 -45.17 11.01
N ALA A 115 -15.31 -44.10 11.38
CA ALA A 115 -15.83 -43.01 12.22
C ALA A 115 -16.88 -42.16 11.49
N HIS A 116 -18.01 -42.76 11.13
CA HIS A 116 -19.04 -42.23 10.24
C HIS A 116 -20.42 -42.15 10.89
N LYS A 117 -21.36 -41.48 10.22
CA LYS A 117 -22.74 -41.26 10.67
C LYS A 117 -22.84 -40.50 11.99
N ASN A 118 -21.83 -39.70 12.31
CA ASN A 118 -21.82 -38.88 13.51
C ASN A 118 -22.46 -37.52 13.20
N VAL A 119 -23.58 -37.21 13.86
CA VAL A 119 -24.36 -35.98 13.65
C VAL A 119 -23.88 -34.91 14.62
N MET A 120 -23.63 -33.69 14.12
CA MET A 120 -23.08 -32.58 14.91
C MET A 120 -23.93 -31.30 14.84
N MET A 121 -25.24 -31.44 14.99
CA MET A 121 -26.20 -30.35 14.74
C MET A 121 -26.40 -29.39 15.92
N GLN A 122 -26.64 -28.12 15.59
CA GLN A 122 -26.99 -27.01 16.49
C GLN A 122 -26.03 -26.75 17.67
N ASN A 123 -24.78 -27.20 17.61
CA ASN A 123 -23.79 -26.87 18.64
C ASN A 123 -23.37 -25.39 18.53
N ALA A 124 -23.09 -24.77 19.67
CA ALA A 124 -22.57 -23.41 19.77
C ALA A 124 -21.09 -23.44 20.16
N PHE A 125 -20.24 -22.80 19.35
CA PHE A 125 -18.79 -22.84 19.54
C PHE A 125 -18.22 -21.44 19.81
N SER A 126 -17.35 -21.30 20.81
CA SER A 126 -16.62 -20.04 21.00
C SER A 126 -15.34 -20.21 21.82
N GLY A 127 -14.28 -19.50 21.45
CA GLY A 127 -13.06 -19.43 22.25
C GLY A 127 -12.23 -20.72 22.37
N ASN A 128 -12.52 -21.77 21.58
CA ASN A 128 -11.68 -22.96 21.48
C ASN A 128 -10.37 -22.64 20.74
N GLY A 129 -9.28 -23.35 21.04
CA GLY A 129 -7.95 -23.14 20.45
C GLY A 129 -7.75 -23.74 19.05
N GLY A 130 -8.71 -24.49 18.53
CA GLY A 130 -8.70 -25.14 17.21
C GLY A 130 -10.11 -25.24 16.60
N ILE A 131 -10.27 -25.98 15.50
CA ILE A 131 -11.49 -26.01 14.67
C ILE A 131 -12.72 -26.51 15.48
N PRO A 132 -13.90 -25.87 15.38
CA PRO A 132 -15.14 -26.25 16.04
C PRO A 132 -15.59 -27.67 15.74
N ILE A 133 -15.48 -28.09 14.48
CA ILE A 133 -15.75 -29.44 14.01
C ILE A 133 -14.57 -29.81 13.10
N ASP A 134 -13.79 -30.79 13.53
CA ASP A 134 -12.54 -31.22 12.91
C ASP A 134 -12.67 -32.69 12.49
N LEU A 135 -12.58 -32.97 11.18
CA LEU A 135 -12.71 -34.32 10.62
C LEU A 135 -11.33 -34.83 10.15
N VAL A 136 -10.75 -35.78 10.89
CA VAL A 136 -9.35 -36.22 10.70
C VAL A 136 -9.24 -37.72 10.37
N PRO A 137 -8.48 -38.14 9.34
CA PRO A 137 -7.66 -37.33 8.45
C PRO A 137 -8.50 -36.45 7.50
N ASN A 138 -8.00 -35.24 7.23
CA ASN A 138 -8.62 -34.28 6.34
C ASN A 138 -8.79 -34.87 4.93
N VAL A 139 -10.00 -35.32 4.62
CA VAL A 139 -10.42 -35.60 3.25
C VAL A 139 -10.87 -34.26 2.68
N GLY A 140 -9.91 -33.52 2.10
CA GLY A 140 -10.20 -32.28 1.39
C GLY A 140 -11.33 -32.49 0.37
N VAL A 141 -12.00 -31.39 0.00
CA VAL A 141 -13.02 -31.38 -1.05
C VAL A 141 -12.45 -32.07 -2.30
N GLY A 142 -12.90 -33.30 -2.60
CA GLY A 142 -12.61 -33.99 -3.86
C GLY A 142 -11.48 -35.04 -3.91
N VAL A 143 -11.01 -35.62 -2.79
CA VAL A 143 -10.07 -36.77 -2.83
C VAL A 143 -10.63 -38.02 -2.15
N ASP A 144 -11.67 -38.63 -2.75
CA ASP A 144 -11.85 -40.09 -2.90
C ASP A 144 -13.25 -40.37 -3.53
N PRO A 145 -13.37 -41.02 -4.69
CA PRO A 145 -14.64 -41.58 -5.18
C PRO A 145 -15.18 -42.73 -4.29
N GLY A 146 -14.48 -43.09 -3.20
CA GLY A 146 -14.75 -44.26 -2.35
C GLY A 146 -15.29 -44.01 -0.94
N GLY A 147 -15.54 -42.78 -0.47
CA GLY A 147 -16.31 -42.53 0.77
C GLY A 147 -15.70 -43.04 2.09
N ASN A 148 -14.38 -42.97 2.30
CA ASN A 148 -13.71 -43.64 3.43
C ASN A 148 -13.15 -42.73 4.56
N GLY A 149 -13.35 -41.41 4.49
CA GLY A 149 -12.96 -40.47 5.56
C GLY A 149 -13.91 -40.48 6.77
N PRO A 150 -13.58 -39.79 7.88
CA PRO A 150 -14.55 -39.54 8.95
C PRO A 150 -15.82 -38.90 8.38
N ASN A 151 -16.98 -39.36 8.85
CA ASN A 151 -18.29 -38.95 8.30
C ASN A 151 -18.38 -39.10 6.77
N ASP A 152 -17.81 -40.20 6.25
CA ASP A 152 -17.80 -40.58 4.83
C ASP A 152 -17.30 -39.49 3.86
N GLY A 153 -16.61 -38.46 4.37
CA GLY A 153 -16.07 -37.35 3.58
C GLY A 153 -17.11 -36.37 3.07
N VAL A 154 -18.24 -36.19 3.77
CA VAL A 154 -19.23 -35.17 3.43
C VAL A 154 -18.60 -33.77 3.35
N THR A 155 -18.81 -33.08 2.23
CA THR A 155 -18.17 -31.80 1.93
C THR A 155 -18.94 -30.62 2.51
N ALA A 156 -18.22 -29.64 3.06
CA ALA A 156 -18.83 -28.44 3.63
C ALA A 156 -19.62 -27.64 2.56
N PRO A 157 -20.76 -27.03 2.92
CA PRO A 157 -21.54 -26.19 2.01
C PRO A 157 -20.79 -24.90 1.65
N VAL A 158 -21.12 -24.32 0.50
CA VAL A 158 -20.59 -23.02 0.08
C VAL A 158 -21.67 -21.96 0.20
N LEU A 159 -21.41 -20.92 0.99
CA LEU A 159 -22.31 -19.77 1.17
C LEU A 159 -22.08 -18.71 0.09
N LEU A 160 -23.16 -18.26 -0.54
CA LEU A 160 -23.22 -17.19 -1.52
C LEU A 160 -24.18 -16.10 -1.03
N LYS A 161 -23.74 -14.84 -1.01
CA LYS A 161 -24.58 -13.71 -0.59
C LYS A 161 -25.35 -13.15 -1.78
N THR A 162 -26.68 -13.06 -1.69
CA THR A 162 -27.52 -12.46 -2.74
C THR A 162 -27.97 -11.05 -2.39
N ASP A 163 -28.26 -10.77 -1.12
CA ASP A 163 -28.47 -9.40 -0.61
C ASP A 163 -28.20 -9.35 0.91
N LYS A 164 -28.72 -8.33 1.61
CA LYS A 164 -28.50 -8.18 3.06
C LYS A 164 -29.11 -9.31 3.90
N ASP A 165 -30.25 -9.86 3.48
CA ASP A 165 -31.10 -10.75 4.27
C ASP A 165 -31.26 -12.13 3.62
N HIS A 166 -30.97 -12.27 2.33
CA HIS A 166 -31.02 -13.54 1.61
C HIS A 166 -29.63 -14.10 1.34
N TRP A 167 -29.46 -15.37 1.70
CA TRP A 167 -28.26 -16.16 1.43
C TRP A 167 -28.64 -17.40 0.65
N ILE A 168 -27.92 -17.71 -0.41
CA ILE A 168 -28.05 -18.97 -1.12
C ILE A 168 -26.75 -19.75 -1.01
N GLY A 169 -26.73 -20.97 -1.49
CA GLY A 169 -25.48 -21.72 -1.54
C GLY A 169 -25.61 -23.01 -2.30
N ARG A 170 -24.48 -23.71 -2.39
CA ARG A 170 -24.35 -25.00 -3.07
C ARG A 170 -23.65 -26.00 -2.18
N VAL A 171 -23.97 -27.27 -2.38
CA VAL A 171 -23.37 -28.35 -1.61
C VAL A 171 -23.36 -29.65 -2.41
N GLY A 172 -22.36 -30.51 -2.19
CA GLY A 172 -22.24 -31.81 -2.86
C GLY A 172 -23.14 -32.89 -2.27
N ALA A 173 -23.89 -32.59 -1.20
CA ALA A 173 -24.79 -33.51 -0.53
C ALA A 173 -26.10 -33.69 -1.33
N ALA A 174 -26.72 -34.86 -1.20
CA ALA A 174 -27.94 -35.21 -1.91
C ALA A 174 -29.14 -34.32 -1.52
N ASP A 175 -30.12 -34.22 -2.41
CA ASP A 175 -31.40 -33.55 -2.13
C ASP A 175 -32.06 -34.14 -0.87
N GLY A 176 -32.58 -33.26 -0.02
CA GLY A 176 -33.11 -33.63 1.30
C GLY A 176 -32.09 -33.50 2.45
N SER A 177 -30.80 -33.31 2.16
CA SER A 177 -29.78 -33.00 3.19
C SER A 177 -30.09 -31.68 3.88
N THR A 178 -29.63 -31.51 5.12
CA THR A 178 -29.89 -30.30 5.93
C THR A 178 -28.64 -29.44 6.04
N VAL A 179 -28.75 -28.16 5.69
CA VAL A 179 -27.69 -27.16 5.86
C VAL A 179 -28.02 -26.27 7.04
N GLU A 180 -27.09 -26.07 7.97
CA GLU A 180 -27.26 -25.20 9.13
C GLU A 180 -26.37 -23.96 9.01
N LEU A 181 -26.96 -22.78 9.18
CA LEU A 181 -26.27 -21.48 9.10
C LEU A 181 -26.01 -20.91 10.49
N TYR A 182 -24.80 -20.40 10.69
CA TYR A 182 -24.35 -19.83 11.95
C TYR A 182 -23.70 -18.46 11.74
N ALA A 183 -23.90 -17.56 12.71
CA ALA A 183 -23.15 -16.32 12.87
C ALA A 183 -21.96 -16.52 13.81
N ASP A 184 -21.07 -15.51 13.83
CA ASP A 184 -19.94 -15.42 14.75
C ASP A 184 -19.04 -16.67 14.70
N ASN A 185 -18.77 -17.17 13.48
CA ASN A 185 -17.96 -18.37 13.24
C ASN A 185 -18.45 -19.63 13.99
N GLY A 186 -19.76 -19.88 14.00
CA GLY A 186 -20.33 -21.09 14.63
C GLY A 186 -20.80 -20.89 16.06
N LYS A 187 -20.70 -19.68 16.62
CA LYS A 187 -21.19 -19.38 17.98
C LYS A 187 -22.71 -19.33 18.07
N THR A 188 -23.36 -18.78 17.05
CA THR A 188 -24.80 -18.50 17.10
C THR A 188 -25.50 -19.19 15.94
N TYR A 189 -26.32 -20.21 16.21
CA TYR A 189 -27.19 -20.82 15.20
C TYR A 189 -28.25 -19.82 14.73
N LEU A 190 -28.44 -19.71 13.41
CA LEU A 190 -29.36 -18.75 12.80
C LEU A 190 -30.60 -19.43 12.21
N ALA A 191 -30.39 -20.42 11.35
CA ALA A 191 -31.42 -21.08 10.55
C ALA A 191 -30.91 -22.41 9.96
N SER A 192 -31.84 -23.22 9.43
CA SER A 192 -31.55 -24.39 8.61
C SER A 192 -32.29 -24.34 7.28
N ALA A 193 -31.72 -24.95 6.25
CA ALA A 193 -32.30 -25.07 4.92
C ALA A 193 -32.17 -26.52 4.42
N THR A 194 -33.09 -26.94 3.55
CA THR A 194 -33.03 -28.24 2.89
C THR A 194 -32.38 -28.09 1.52
N VAL A 195 -31.52 -29.05 1.16
CA VAL A 195 -30.89 -29.09 -0.16
C VAL A 195 -31.91 -29.52 -1.21
N THR A 196 -31.99 -28.76 -2.29
CA THR A 196 -32.81 -29.05 -3.47
C THR A 196 -31.99 -28.78 -4.74
N SER A 197 -31.85 -29.77 -5.61
CA SER A 197 -30.98 -29.72 -6.80
C SER A 197 -29.56 -29.23 -6.49
N PHE A 198 -28.95 -29.74 -5.41
CA PHE A 198 -27.62 -29.33 -4.91
C PHE A 198 -27.49 -27.86 -4.49
N GLU A 199 -28.60 -27.14 -4.33
CA GLU A 199 -28.66 -25.75 -3.87
C GLU A 199 -29.47 -25.63 -2.57
N PHE A 200 -29.27 -24.54 -1.84
CA PHE A 200 -30.04 -24.20 -0.64
C PHE A 200 -30.18 -22.68 -0.50
N ALA A 201 -31.19 -22.24 0.27
CA ALA A 201 -31.43 -20.83 0.53
C ALA A 201 -31.90 -20.56 1.97
N PHE A 202 -31.47 -19.41 2.51
CA PHE A 202 -31.86 -18.87 3.79
C PHE A 202 -32.47 -17.48 3.61
N ASP A 203 -33.64 -17.28 4.21
CA ASP A 203 -34.25 -15.96 4.38
C ASP A 203 -34.07 -15.52 5.84
N LEU A 204 -33.34 -14.42 6.05
CA LEU A 204 -33.04 -13.84 7.35
C LEU A 204 -33.75 -12.50 7.57
N SER A 205 -34.76 -12.16 6.77
CA SER A 205 -35.46 -10.86 6.78
C SER A 205 -36.12 -10.48 8.13
N GLY A 206 -36.27 -11.44 9.06
CA GLY A 206 -36.73 -11.21 10.43
C GLY A 206 -35.64 -11.21 11.52
N LYS A 207 -34.37 -11.46 11.19
CA LYS A 207 -33.27 -11.62 12.16
C LYS A 207 -32.53 -10.29 12.34
N LYS A 208 -32.78 -9.59 13.44
CA LYS A 208 -32.04 -8.36 13.80
C LYS A 208 -30.60 -8.71 14.21
N ASN A 209 -29.62 -7.90 13.77
CA ASN A 209 -28.20 -7.97 14.16
C ASN A 209 -27.39 -9.19 13.67
N VAL A 210 -27.74 -9.79 12.52
CA VAL A 210 -26.87 -10.79 11.89
C VAL A 210 -25.59 -10.10 11.41
N THR A 211 -24.50 -10.28 12.16
CA THR A 211 -23.19 -9.68 11.84
C THR A 211 -22.29 -10.77 11.25
N PRO A 212 -21.75 -10.61 10.04
CA PRO A 212 -20.74 -11.52 9.51
C PRO A 212 -19.50 -11.57 10.43
N PRO A 213 -18.72 -12.66 10.43
CA PRO A 213 -18.75 -13.77 9.48
C PRO A 213 -19.86 -14.80 9.69
N LEU A 214 -20.41 -15.30 8.58
CA LEU A 214 -21.32 -16.45 8.56
C LEU A 214 -20.59 -17.71 8.09
N VAL A 215 -20.95 -18.85 8.68
CA VAL A 215 -20.44 -20.16 8.32
C VAL A 215 -21.59 -21.18 8.33
N ALA A 216 -21.45 -22.26 7.58
CA ALA A 216 -22.48 -23.31 7.53
C ALA A 216 -21.90 -24.72 7.54
N THR A 217 -22.67 -25.68 8.04
CA THR A 217 -22.42 -27.12 7.93
C THR A 217 -23.53 -27.77 7.12
N VAL A 218 -23.28 -28.96 6.56
CA VAL A 218 -24.32 -29.83 5.99
C VAL A 218 -24.34 -31.15 6.75
N THR A 219 -25.54 -31.69 6.98
CA THR A 219 -25.75 -33.08 7.42
C THR A 219 -26.49 -33.83 6.32
N ASP A 220 -25.86 -34.87 5.78
CA ASP A 220 -26.43 -35.68 4.70
C ASP A 220 -27.51 -36.66 5.20
N LEU A 221 -28.13 -37.37 4.25
CA LEU A 221 -29.16 -38.37 4.55
C LEU A 221 -28.61 -39.62 5.29
N ASP A 222 -27.32 -39.88 5.19
CA ASP A 222 -26.64 -40.98 5.88
C ASP A 222 -26.18 -40.60 7.30
N ARG A 223 -26.52 -39.38 7.74
CA ARG A 223 -26.24 -38.81 9.06
C ARG A 223 -24.78 -38.40 9.27
N ASN A 224 -24.09 -38.06 8.19
CA ASN A 224 -22.75 -37.47 8.23
C ASN A 224 -22.83 -35.95 8.26
N THR A 225 -22.25 -35.31 9.28
CA THR A 225 -22.12 -33.84 9.34
C THR A 225 -20.73 -33.38 8.87
N SER A 226 -20.68 -32.34 8.04
CA SER A 226 -19.44 -31.71 7.54
C SER A 226 -18.79 -30.77 8.55
N GLU A 227 -17.56 -30.35 8.26
CA GLU A 227 -16.96 -29.15 8.86
C GLU A 227 -17.70 -27.87 8.44
N PHE A 228 -17.32 -26.74 9.04
CA PHE A 228 -17.83 -25.42 8.67
C PHE A 228 -17.30 -24.94 7.30
N SER A 229 -18.14 -24.21 6.55
CA SER A 229 -17.80 -23.58 5.27
C SER A 229 -16.61 -22.60 5.36
N ALA A 230 -15.62 -22.73 4.48
CA ALA A 230 -14.44 -21.85 4.43
C ALA A 230 -14.77 -20.40 4.00
N GLN A 231 -14.00 -19.43 4.49
CA GLN A 231 -14.10 -18.02 4.07
C GLN A 231 -13.03 -17.69 3.04
N ALA A 232 -13.40 -17.70 1.76
CA ALA A 232 -12.52 -17.31 0.67
C ALA A 232 -12.82 -15.87 0.20
N ARG A 233 -11.79 -15.10 -0.16
CA ARG A 233 -11.94 -13.76 -0.76
C ARG A 233 -10.97 -13.61 -1.93
N LEU A 234 -11.42 -12.93 -2.98
CA LEU A 234 -10.64 -12.62 -4.18
C LEU A 234 -10.47 -11.11 -4.31
N TYR A 235 -9.26 -10.69 -4.66
CA TYR A 235 -8.86 -9.31 -4.81
C TYR A 235 -8.04 -9.10 -6.08
N PHE A 236 -8.17 -7.92 -6.67
CA PHE A 236 -7.30 -7.37 -7.70
C PHE A 236 -6.45 -6.21 -7.16
N ILE A 237 -5.36 -5.89 -7.82
CA ILE A 237 -4.51 -4.74 -7.44
C ILE A 237 -5.19 -3.37 -7.65
N SER A 238 -6.22 -3.31 -8.49
CA SER A 238 -7.16 -2.20 -8.65
C SER A 238 -8.54 -2.73 -9.01
N ASN A 239 -9.62 -2.02 -8.63
CA ASN A 239 -10.99 -2.35 -9.05
C ASN A 239 -11.22 -2.10 -10.55
N ASN A 240 -10.43 -1.20 -11.11
CA ASN A 240 -10.44 -0.84 -12.51
C ASN A 240 -9.23 -1.45 -13.23
N ALA A 241 -9.38 -1.76 -14.51
CA ALA A 241 -8.31 -2.19 -15.41
C ALA A 241 -8.42 -1.49 -16.76
N LEU A 242 -7.31 -1.38 -17.48
CA LEU A 242 -7.31 -1.04 -18.90
C LEU A 242 -7.76 -2.25 -19.75
N PRO A 243 -8.37 -2.01 -20.93
CA PRO A 243 -8.59 -3.03 -21.94
C PRO A 243 -7.36 -3.90 -22.22
N GLY A 244 -7.44 -5.19 -21.91
CA GLY A 244 -6.37 -6.16 -22.13
C GLY A 244 -5.25 -6.17 -21.08
N GLN A 245 -5.38 -5.38 -20.00
CA GLN A 245 -4.32 -5.23 -18.99
C GLN A 245 -3.95 -6.56 -18.32
N LYS A 246 -2.66 -6.76 -18.03
CA LYS A 246 -2.19 -7.78 -17.09
C LYS A 246 -2.44 -7.32 -15.65
N ILE A 247 -3.40 -7.94 -14.97
CA ILE A 247 -3.83 -7.55 -13.63
C ILE A 247 -3.35 -8.56 -12.58
N PHE A 248 -2.72 -8.05 -11.53
CA PHE A 248 -2.34 -8.86 -10.37
C PHE A 248 -3.59 -9.16 -9.54
N ALA A 249 -3.81 -10.45 -9.29
CA ALA A 249 -4.90 -10.98 -8.48
C ALA A 249 -4.34 -11.79 -7.32
N PHE A 250 -5.02 -11.71 -6.18
CA PHE A 250 -4.65 -12.45 -4.99
C PHE A 250 -5.89 -12.83 -4.19
N ALA A 251 -5.83 -13.98 -3.53
CA ALA A 251 -6.94 -14.51 -2.77
C ALA A 251 -6.48 -14.96 -1.38
N THR A 252 -7.38 -14.84 -0.41
CA THR A 252 -7.23 -15.48 0.90
C THR A 252 -8.18 -16.66 0.94
N VAL A 253 -7.68 -17.84 1.26
CA VAL A 253 -8.49 -19.00 1.61
C VAL A 253 -8.31 -19.22 3.11
N THR A 254 -9.24 -18.68 3.89
CA THR A 254 -9.16 -18.74 5.35
C THR A 254 -9.73 -20.08 5.81
N ASP A 255 -8.89 -20.93 6.39
CA ASP A 255 -9.33 -21.92 7.35
C ASP A 255 -9.94 -21.14 8.53
N THR A 256 -11.22 -21.37 8.80
CA THR A 256 -12.06 -20.49 9.60
C THR A 256 -11.59 -20.30 11.05
N ILE A 257 -10.59 -21.05 11.55
CA ILE A 257 -10.21 -21.01 12.98
C ILE A 257 -8.73 -20.83 13.29
N SER A 258 -7.79 -21.20 12.42
CA SER A 258 -6.35 -20.99 12.70
C SER A 258 -5.81 -19.63 12.26
N GLY A 259 -6.50 -18.94 11.33
CA GLY A 259 -5.96 -17.75 10.67
C GLY A 259 -4.70 -18.04 9.83
N THR A 260 -4.40 -19.32 9.58
CA THR A 260 -3.29 -19.81 8.75
C THR A 260 -3.80 -20.70 7.63
N LEU A 261 -3.08 -20.75 6.51
CA LEU A 261 -3.47 -21.55 5.35
C LEU A 261 -3.40 -23.05 5.59
N GLN A 262 -4.33 -23.77 4.94
CA GLN A 262 -4.24 -25.21 4.74
C GLN A 262 -2.98 -25.56 3.94
N THR A 263 -2.25 -26.59 4.39
CA THR A 263 -1.22 -27.26 3.60
C THR A 263 -1.60 -28.74 3.39
N PRO A 264 -1.53 -29.29 2.15
CA PRO A 264 -1.10 -28.62 0.92
C PRO A 264 -2.06 -27.49 0.51
N ALA A 265 -1.49 -26.43 -0.10
CA ALA A 265 -2.28 -25.28 -0.54
C ALA A 265 -3.37 -25.77 -1.50
N PRO A 266 -4.64 -25.41 -1.28
CA PRO A 266 -5.72 -25.86 -2.14
C PRO A 266 -5.52 -25.35 -3.57
N ASP A 267 -6.09 -26.04 -4.56
CA ASP A 267 -6.09 -25.55 -5.94
C ASP A 267 -6.96 -24.30 -6.03
N VAL A 268 -6.34 -23.12 -6.12
CA VAL A 268 -7.03 -21.84 -6.16
C VAL A 268 -7.04 -21.32 -7.59
N ILE A 269 -8.21 -21.34 -8.24
CA ILE A 269 -8.38 -20.94 -9.63
C ILE A 269 -9.28 -19.71 -9.71
N VAL A 270 -8.94 -18.75 -10.56
CA VAL A 270 -9.79 -17.61 -10.88
C VAL A 270 -10.23 -17.67 -12.33
N HIS A 271 -11.54 -17.56 -12.56
CA HIS A 271 -12.13 -17.41 -13.88
C HIS A 271 -12.61 -15.97 -14.06
N LEU A 272 -12.06 -15.27 -15.04
CA LEU A 272 -12.51 -13.97 -15.51
C LEU A 272 -12.76 -14.08 -17.02
N GLU A 273 -14.02 -14.32 -17.40
CA GLU A 273 -14.39 -14.66 -18.78
C GLU A 273 -13.56 -15.85 -19.31
N SER A 274 -12.80 -15.66 -20.40
CA SER A 274 -11.89 -16.66 -20.97
C SER A 274 -10.52 -16.70 -20.30
N SER A 275 -10.19 -15.75 -19.42
CA SER A 275 -8.95 -15.76 -18.66
C SER A 275 -9.11 -16.63 -17.42
N ILE A 276 -8.45 -17.79 -17.43
CA ILE A 276 -8.39 -18.72 -16.31
C ILE A 276 -6.95 -18.74 -15.80
N VAL A 277 -6.76 -18.53 -14.50
CA VAL A 277 -5.44 -18.65 -13.86
C VAL A 277 -5.53 -19.50 -12.60
N SER A 278 -4.50 -20.32 -12.35
CA SER A 278 -4.27 -20.92 -11.04
C SER A 278 -3.37 -19.98 -10.24
N LEU A 279 -3.88 -19.44 -9.13
CA LEU A 279 -3.13 -18.62 -8.18
C LEU A 279 -2.18 -19.51 -7.38
N GLN A 280 -0.92 -19.11 -7.28
CA GLN A 280 0.14 -19.91 -6.65
C GLN A 280 0.46 -19.40 -5.24
N ASN A 281 1.16 -20.21 -4.45
CA ASN A 281 1.70 -19.85 -3.13
C ASN A 281 3.10 -20.44 -2.92
N ASP A 282 3.89 -20.45 -3.99
CA ASP A 282 5.24 -21.03 -4.05
C ASP A 282 6.33 -19.96 -4.22
N GLY A 283 5.95 -18.69 -4.27
CA GLY A 283 6.80 -17.54 -4.55
C GLY A 283 7.32 -17.49 -5.99
N LYS A 284 6.70 -18.23 -6.91
CA LYS A 284 7.05 -18.31 -8.34
C LYS A 284 5.82 -18.07 -9.21
N ASN A 285 6.02 -18.04 -10.53
CA ASN A 285 4.94 -18.01 -11.53
C ASN A 285 3.88 -16.90 -11.31
N GLY A 286 4.31 -15.74 -10.84
CA GLY A 286 3.43 -14.59 -10.59
C GLY A 286 2.97 -14.44 -9.14
N ASP A 287 3.33 -15.38 -8.26
CA ASP A 287 3.07 -15.27 -6.83
C ASP A 287 4.04 -14.33 -6.11
N MET A 288 3.51 -13.56 -5.17
CA MET A 288 4.23 -12.53 -4.44
C MET A 288 5.14 -13.13 -3.36
N PHE A 289 4.68 -14.12 -2.59
CA PHE A 289 5.46 -14.75 -1.51
C PHE A 289 5.17 -16.24 -1.37
N ALA A 290 6.22 -17.04 -1.17
CA ALA A 290 6.06 -18.45 -0.88
C ALA A 290 5.51 -18.68 0.53
N LYS A 291 4.52 -19.58 0.65
CA LYS A 291 3.97 -20.08 1.92
C LYS A 291 3.44 -18.97 2.84
N ASP A 292 2.94 -17.87 2.27
CA ASP A 292 2.27 -16.81 3.02
C ASP A 292 0.76 -16.99 2.97
N ALA A 293 -0.03 -16.16 3.67
CA ALA A 293 -1.49 -16.30 3.79
C ALA A 293 -2.29 -16.05 2.49
N TYR A 294 -1.62 -15.73 1.38
CA TYR A 294 -2.25 -15.35 0.13
C TYR A 294 -1.84 -16.33 -0.97
N THR A 295 -2.75 -16.58 -1.91
CA THR A 295 -2.40 -17.17 -3.20
C THR A 295 -2.48 -16.08 -4.24
N SER A 296 -1.49 -15.93 -5.13
CA SER A 296 -1.50 -14.84 -6.09
C SER A 296 -0.98 -15.19 -7.49
N GLY A 297 -1.29 -14.33 -8.46
CA GLY A 297 -0.99 -14.55 -9.87
C GLY A 297 -1.51 -13.43 -10.76
N TYR A 298 -1.37 -13.58 -12.08
CA TYR A 298 -1.78 -12.58 -13.07
C TYR A 298 -2.85 -13.09 -14.01
N LEU A 299 -3.88 -12.28 -14.23
CA LEU A 299 -4.93 -12.49 -15.22
C LEU A 299 -4.81 -11.46 -16.34
N THR A 300 -5.49 -11.71 -17.47
CA THR A 300 -5.68 -10.69 -18.51
C THR A 300 -7.10 -10.17 -18.43
N ALA A 301 -7.23 -8.85 -18.24
CA ALA A 301 -8.52 -8.18 -18.28
C ALA A 301 -9.14 -8.27 -19.69
N PRO A 302 -10.47 -8.32 -19.81
CA PRO A 302 -11.14 -8.23 -21.11
C PRO A 302 -10.72 -6.98 -21.90
N THR A 303 -10.81 -7.07 -23.23
CA THR A 303 -10.42 -5.98 -24.15
C THR A 303 -11.56 -5.00 -24.43
N THR A 304 -12.79 -5.31 -24.01
CA THR A 304 -13.94 -4.43 -24.18
C THR A 304 -14.23 -3.74 -22.83
N PRO A 305 -14.48 -2.43 -22.82
CA PRO A 305 -14.91 -1.75 -21.60
C PRO A 305 -16.24 -2.30 -21.06
N GLY A 306 -16.34 -2.45 -19.74
CA GLY A 306 -17.52 -3.01 -19.08
C GLY A 306 -17.23 -3.57 -17.70
N GLU A 307 -18.26 -4.03 -17.01
CA GLU A 307 -18.15 -4.74 -15.74
C GLU A 307 -18.14 -6.25 -15.97
N TYR A 308 -17.18 -6.93 -15.35
CA TYR A 308 -16.98 -8.36 -15.50
C TYR A 308 -16.92 -9.06 -14.15
N LYS A 309 -17.53 -10.24 -14.06
CA LYS A 309 -17.51 -11.05 -12.85
C LYS A 309 -16.30 -11.98 -12.88
N ALA A 310 -15.48 -11.90 -11.84
CA ALA A 310 -14.38 -12.82 -11.58
C ALA A 310 -14.80 -13.81 -10.50
N TYR A 311 -14.74 -15.10 -10.81
CA TYR A 311 -15.13 -16.16 -9.90
C TYR A 311 -13.90 -16.86 -9.34
N LEU A 312 -13.86 -17.04 -8.03
CA LEU A 312 -12.83 -17.80 -7.32
C LEU A 312 -13.31 -19.24 -7.11
N PHE A 313 -12.48 -20.19 -7.50
CA PHE A 313 -12.64 -21.61 -7.29
C PHE A 313 -11.56 -22.10 -6.33
N VAL A 314 -11.93 -22.94 -5.38
CA VAL A 314 -11.01 -23.62 -4.46
C VAL A 314 -11.33 -25.10 -4.55
N ASN A 315 -10.36 -25.91 -4.97
CA ASN A 315 -10.51 -27.35 -5.23
C ASN A 315 -11.72 -27.65 -6.16
N GLY A 316 -11.87 -26.86 -7.23
CA GLY A 316 -12.95 -27.01 -8.21
C GLY A 316 -14.33 -26.48 -7.77
N ALA A 317 -14.52 -26.11 -6.49
CA ALA A 317 -15.75 -25.49 -6.01
C ALA A 317 -15.68 -23.96 -6.11
N ARG A 318 -16.70 -23.32 -6.69
CA ARG A 318 -16.79 -21.85 -6.75
C ARG A 318 -17.13 -21.29 -5.37
N VAL A 319 -16.19 -20.59 -4.73
CA VAL A 319 -16.30 -20.14 -3.33
C VAL A 319 -16.41 -18.63 -3.12
N ALA A 320 -16.00 -17.82 -4.10
CA ALA A 320 -16.13 -16.35 -4.01
C ALA A 320 -16.32 -15.72 -5.40
N MET A 321 -16.72 -14.45 -5.40
CA MET A 321 -16.83 -13.64 -6.61
C MET A 321 -16.50 -12.18 -6.30
N THR A 322 -15.88 -11.48 -7.24
CA THR A 322 -15.72 -10.02 -7.22
C THR A 322 -15.93 -9.47 -8.64
N THR A 323 -16.23 -8.18 -8.75
CA THR A 323 -16.31 -7.49 -10.03
C THR A 323 -14.95 -6.86 -10.39
N LEU A 324 -14.61 -6.88 -11.67
CA LEU A 324 -13.56 -6.06 -12.29
C LEU A 324 -14.20 -5.11 -13.30
N THR A 325 -13.89 -3.83 -13.22
CA THR A 325 -14.34 -2.84 -14.21
C THR A 325 -13.22 -2.60 -15.22
N VAL A 326 -13.45 -2.96 -16.48
CA VAL A 326 -12.57 -2.53 -17.57
C VAL A 326 -12.98 -1.12 -17.96
N SER A 327 -12.17 -0.14 -17.55
CA SER A 327 -12.48 1.27 -17.71
C SER A 327 -12.34 1.69 -19.17
N LYS A 328 -13.32 2.48 -19.64
CA LYS A 328 -13.27 3.12 -20.96
C LYS A 328 -12.32 4.32 -20.95
N GLU A 329 -12.35 5.09 -19.87
CA GLU A 329 -11.72 6.40 -19.73
C GLU A 329 -11.30 6.61 -18.27
N PRO A 330 -10.19 6.00 -17.81
CA PRO A 330 -9.68 6.21 -16.46
C PRO A 330 -8.93 7.54 -16.33
N SER A 331 -9.03 8.19 -15.18
CA SER A 331 -8.43 9.52 -14.96
C SER A 331 -7.01 9.47 -14.36
N LEU A 332 -6.64 8.33 -13.76
CA LEU A 332 -5.39 8.15 -13.03
C LEU A 332 -4.72 6.81 -13.34
N ALA A 333 -3.40 6.82 -13.46
CA ALA A 333 -2.59 5.59 -13.49
C ALA A 333 -1.52 5.61 -12.38
N VAL A 334 -1.50 4.56 -11.56
CA VAL A 334 -0.44 4.28 -10.60
C VAL A 334 0.57 3.33 -11.25
N LEU A 335 1.80 3.77 -11.43
CA LEU A 335 2.89 2.97 -12.00
C LEU A 335 3.78 2.44 -10.88
N THR A 336 3.98 1.12 -10.87
CA THR A 336 4.93 0.46 -9.98
C THR A 336 5.47 -0.82 -10.61
N ASP A 337 6.57 -1.35 -10.08
CA ASP A 337 7.02 -2.72 -10.37
C ASP A 337 6.81 -3.52 -9.09
N LEU A 338 5.75 -4.34 -9.05
CA LEU A 338 5.32 -5.00 -7.81
C LEU A 338 6.41 -5.93 -7.26
N THR A 339 7.17 -6.57 -8.16
CA THR A 339 8.28 -7.46 -7.77
C THR A 339 9.43 -6.64 -7.18
N ALA A 340 9.82 -5.55 -7.81
CA ALA A 340 10.90 -4.69 -7.31
C ALA A 340 10.51 -3.99 -6.00
N LEU A 341 9.25 -3.55 -5.87
CA LEU A 341 8.70 -2.94 -4.66
C LEU A 341 8.73 -3.93 -3.49
N ARG A 342 8.27 -5.18 -3.71
CA ARG A 342 8.37 -6.27 -2.74
C ARG A 342 9.82 -6.47 -2.28
N ASP A 343 10.73 -6.61 -3.24
CA ASP A 343 12.15 -6.85 -2.95
C ASP A 343 12.77 -5.69 -2.16
N GLU A 344 12.35 -4.45 -2.44
CA GLU A 344 12.80 -3.28 -1.67
C GLU A 344 12.38 -3.39 -0.21
N PHE A 345 11.15 -3.82 0.09
CA PHE A 345 10.65 -3.96 1.46
C PHE A 345 11.23 -5.15 2.22
N ILE A 346 11.43 -6.30 1.57
CA ILE A 346 12.04 -7.49 2.21
C ILE A 346 13.44 -7.17 2.75
N ASN A 347 14.21 -6.37 1.99
CA ASN A 347 15.59 -6.03 2.34
C ASN A 347 15.72 -5.12 3.59
N VAL A 348 14.61 -4.61 4.15
CA VAL A 348 14.60 -3.74 5.35
C VAL A 348 14.39 -4.56 6.65
N GLY A 349 14.24 -5.89 6.57
CA GLY A 349 14.46 -6.79 7.71
C GLY A 349 13.36 -6.88 8.78
N THR A 350 12.11 -6.53 8.49
CA THR A 350 11.01 -6.73 9.45
C THR A 350 10.47 -8.17 9.41
N LYS A 351 10.18 -8.78 10.57
CA LYS A 351 9.72 -10.19 10.68
C LYS A 351 8.25 -10.43 10.26
N LYS A 352 7.53 -9.42 9.73
CA LYS A 352 6.11 -9.47 9.33
C LYS A 352 5.84 -8.97 7.89
N THR A 353 6.80 -9.15 6.98
CA THR A 353 6.83 -8.50 5.65
C THR A 353 5.64 -8.77 4.74
N ALA A 354 5.18 -10.02 4.61
CA ALA A 354 4.17 -10.35 3.59
C ALA A 354 2.80 -9.70 3.83
N GLN A 355 2.23 -9.87 5.03
CA GLN A 355 0.95 -9.25 5.40
C GLN A 355 1.00 -7.72 5.32
N ASP A 356 2.08 -7.11 5.80
CA ASP A 356 2.25 -5.65 5.74
C ASP A 356 2.35 -5.15 4.29
N ILE A 357 3.02 -5.90 3.40
CA ILE A 357 3.06 -5.60 1.96
C ILE A 357 1.66 -5.64 1.36
N TYR A 358 0.89 -6.71 1.58
CA TYR A 358 -0.50 -6.78 1.10
C TYR A 358 -1.38 -5.65 1.65
N ARG A 359 -1.19 -5.21 2.91
CA ARG A 359 -1.88 -4.03 3.45
C ARG A 359 -1.55 -2.75 2.67
N GLY A 360 -0.28 -2.55 2.32
CA GLY A 360 0.15 -1.46 1.44
C GLY A 360 -0.50 -1.53 0.06
N LEU A 361 -0.53 -2.73 -0.55
CA LEU A 361 -1.18 -2.96 -1.84
C LEU A 361 -2.69 -2.68 -1.78
N PHE A 362 -3.38 -3.08 -0.71
CA PHE A 362 -4.80 -2.78 -0.50
C PHE A 362 -5.08 -1.28 -0.45
N ARG A 363 -4.21 -0.50 0.21
CA ARG A 363 -4.41 0.93 0.27
C ARG A 363 -4.14 1.62 -1.06
N MET A 364 -3.11 1.18 -1.79
CA MET A 364 -2.85 1.61 -3.17
C MET A 364 -4.03 1.27 -4.10
N ARG A 365 -4.61 0.07 -3.97
CA ARG A 365 -5.85 -0.33 -4.68
C ARG A 365 -6.99 0.64 -4.41
N THR A 366 -7.21 0.95 -3.13
CA THR A 366 -8.29 1.83 -2.67
C THR A 366 -8.08 3.24 -3.21
N TYR A 367 -6.85 3.77 -3.11
CA TYR A 367 -6.47 5.07 -3.69
C TYR A 367 -6.76 5.13 -5.18
N ALA A 368 -6.31 4.13 -5.96
CA ALA A 368 -6.60 4.12 -7.39
C ALA A 368 -8.12 4.09 -7.65
N SER A 369 -8.88 3.29 -6.89
CA SER A 369 -10.34 3.21 -7.04
C SER A 369 -11.05 4.52 -6.70
N ASP A 370 -10.64 5.23 -5.65
CA ASP A 370 -11.24 6.49 -5.19
C ASP A 370 -11.06 7.61 -6.22
N HIS A 371 -10.02 7.50 -7.07
CA HIS A 371 -9.68 8.46 -8.12
C HIS A 371 -9.96 7.94 -9.54
N ASP A 372 -10.87 6.98 -9.69
CA ASP A 372 -11.22 6.37 -10.99
C ASP A 372 -9.99 5.95 -11.82
N GLY A 373 -9.06 5.28 -11.14
CA GLY A 373 -7.73 4.98 -11.62
C GLY A 373 -7.40 3.50 -11.65
N VAL A 374 -6.31 3.19 -12.32
CA VAL A 374 -5.77 1.83 -12.50
C VAL A 374 -4.38 1.72 -11.87
N VAL A 375 -4.04 0.54 -11.35
CA VAL A 375 -2.66 0.22 -10.97
C VAL A 375 -2.01 -0.61 -12.06
N ILE A 376 -0.86 -0.17 -12.55
CA ILE A 376 -0.08 -0.79 -13.62
C ILE A 376 1.20 -1.36 -13.02
N ASP A 377 1.33 -2.69 -13.03
CA ASP A 377 2.62 -3.34 -12.84
C ASP A 377 3.41 -3.27 -14.15
N VAL A 378 4.35 -2.33 -14.23
CA VAL A 378 5.12 -2.07 -15.45
C VAL A 378 5.89 -3.29 -15.93
N ARG A 379 6.28 -4.20 -15.00
CA ARG A 379 7.03 -5.40 -15.34
C ARG A 379 6.21 -6.36 -16.19
N GLN A 380 4.91 -6.43 -15.92
CA GLN A 380 4.00 -7.38 -16.55
C GLN A 380 3.27 -6.76 -17.74
N GLU A 381 2.95 -5.47 -17.65
CA GLU A 381 2.19 -4.77 -18.68
C GLU A 381 3.06 -4.36 -19.87
N ILE A 382 4.30 -3.91 -19.63
CA ILE A 382 5.12 -3.32 -20.70
C ILE A 382 5.90 -4.39 -21.47
N PRO A 383 5.76 -4.49 -22.80
CA PRO A 383 6.43 -5.52 -23.60
C PRO A 383 7.96 -5.54 -23.44
N GLY A 384 8.46 -6.72 -23.06
CA GLY A 384 9.89 -6.98 -22.89
C GLY A 384 10.51 -6.37 -21.62
N TYR A 385 9.71 -5.74 -20.74
CA TYR A 385 10.22 -5.17 -19.49
C TYR A 385 10.69 -6.25 -18.52
N SER A 386 9.97 -7.38 -18.42
CA SER A 386 10.29 -8.52 -17.54
C SER A 386 11.66 -9.17 -17.79
N ALA A 387 12.23 -9.01 -18.99
CA ALA A 387 13.57 -9.50 -19.31
C ALA A 387 14.71 -8.55 -18.83
N LEU A 388 14.36 -7.35 -18.39
CA LEU A 388 15.32 -6.32 -18.01
C LEU A 388 15.70 -6.44 -16.52
N ASN A 389 16.99 -6.29 -16.26
CA ASN A 389 17.59 -6.39 -14.93
C ASN A 389 17.99 -5.00 -14.41
N TYR A 390 17.39 -4.58 -13.29
CA TYR A 390 17.63 -3.29 -12.61
C TYR A 390 19.10 -3.06 -12.23
N TYR A 391 19.92 -4.11 -12.08
CA TYR A 391 21.32 -4.01 -11.71
C TYR A 391 22.24 -3.64 -12.89
N ARG A 392 21.75 -3.67 -14.13
CA ARG A 392 22.53 -3.31 -15.33
C ARG A 392 22.18 -1.90 -15.81
N ALA A 393 23.20 -1.05 -15.99
CA ALA A 393 23.03 0.34 -16.39
C ALA A 393 22.27 0.51 -17.72
N ALA A 394 22.67 -0.25 -18.76
CA ALA A 394 21.99 -0.22 -20.06
C ALA A 394 20.50 -0.59 -19.94
N ASN A 395 20.17 -1.58 -19.11
CA ASN A 395 18.79 -1.99 -18.90
C ASN A 395 17.96 -0.90 -18.22
N ARG A 396 18.51 -0.16 -17.25
CA ARG A 396 17.77 0.95 -16.61
C ARG A 396 17.47 2.10 -17.58
N VAL A 397 18.38 2.37 -18.53
CA VAL A 397 18.10 3.32 -19.63
C VAL A 397 16.93 2.80 -20.46
N THR A 398 16.98 1.53 -20.89
CA THR A 398 15.91 0.90 -21.66
C THR A 398 14.58 0.83 -20.91
N MET A 399 14.60 0.58 -19.60
CA MET A 399 13.39 0.56 -18.75
C MET A 399 12.68 1.92 -18.79
N GLY A 400 13.42 3.02 -18.60
CA GLY A 400 12.84 4.36 -18.68
C GLY A 400 12.28 4.68 -20.07
N GLN A 401 13.03 4.36 -21.12
CA GLN A 401 12.55 4.53 -22.52
C GLN A 401 11.27 3.73 -22.79
N LYS A 402 11.16 2.51 -22.26
CA LYS A 402 9.97 1.66 -22.41
C LYS A 402 8.76 2.20 -21.65
N ILE A 403 8.95 2.72 -20.43
CA ILE A 403 7.88 3.36 -19.66
C ILE A 403 7.38 4.60 -20.43
N ASP A 404 8.30 5.46 -20.85
CA ASP A 404 8.00 6.68 -21.60
C ASP A 404 7.23 6.39 -22.90
N THR A 405 7.73 5.44 -23.70
CA THR A 405 7.05 5.00 -24.93
C THR A 405 5.67 4.42 -24.65
N TRP A 406 5.52 3.61 -23.59
CA TRP A 406 4.22 3.03 -23.24
C TRP A 406 3.22 4.11 -22.80
N ILE A 407 3.65 5.11 -22.03
CA ILE A 407 2.80 6.26 -21.68
C ILE A 407 2.39 7.03 -22.94
N ALA A 408 3.34 7.34 -23.82
CA ALA A 408 3.11 8.11 -25.04
C ALA A 408 2.25 7.38 -26.08
N THR A 409 2.22 6.04 -26.08
CA THR A 409 1.49 5.24 -27.08
C THR A 409 0.22 4.57 -26.56
N LYS A 410 0.16 4.26 -25.26
CA LYS A 410 -1.00 3.59 -24.63
C LYS A 410 -1.79 4.57 -23.79
N LEU A 411 -1.19 5.19 -22.78
CA LEU A 411 -1.95 6.07 -21.88
C LEU A 411 -2.46 7.33 -22.57
N SER A 412 -1.71 7.87 -23.54
CA SER A 412 -2.10 9.04 -24.31
C SER A 412 -3.39 8.89 -25.11
N THR A 413 -3.84 7.64 -25.33
CA THR A 413 -5.07 7.32 -26.05
C THR A 413 -6.34 7.59 -25.23
N TYR A 414 -6.21 7.69 -23.90
CA TYR A 414 -7.32 8.02 -23.01
C TYR A 414 -7.39 9.53 -22.81
N THR A 415 -8.55 10.12 -23.09
CA THR A 415 -8.74 11.57 -23.06
C THR A 415 -8.93 12.12 -21.65
N SER A 416 -9.46 11.29 -20.75
CA SER A 416 -9.65 11.56 -19.33
C SER A 416 -8.37 11.41 -18.49
N MET A 417 -7.35 10.71 -19.00
CA MET A 417 -6.11 10.44 -18.27
C MET A 417 -5.37 11.74 -17.96
N HIS A 418 -5.20 12.02 -16.68
CA HIS A 418 -4.69 13.31 -16.21
C HIS A 418 -3.64 13.17 -15.11
N TYR A 419 -3.77 12.20 -14.20
CA TYR A 419 -2.83 11.98 -13.09
C TYR A 419 -1.94 10.75 -13.30
N LEU A 420 -0.64 10.90 -13.05
CA LEU A 420 0.32 9.79 -13.00
C LEU A 420 0.97 9.74 -11.63
N VAL A 421 0.94 8.57 -11.00
CA VAL A 421 1.57 8.35 -9.69
C VAL A 421 2.65 7.30 -9.84
N ILE A 422 3.89 7.63 -9.48
CA ILE A 422 4.96 6.64 -9.40
C ILE A 422 5.09 6.18 -7.94
N VAL A 423 4.91 4.88 -7.71
CA VAL A 423 5.10 4.25 -6.40
C VAL A 423 6.41 3.47 -6.40
N GLY A 424 7.40 4.04 -5.69
CA GLY A 424 8.74 3.48 -5.53
C GLY A 424 9.87 4.44 -5.89
N ASP A 425 11.07 4.16 -5.38
CA ASP A 425 12.28 4.92 -5.72
C ASP A 425 12.88 4.47 -7.07
N ASP A 426 14.10 4.91 -7.39
CA ASP A 426 14.79 4.57 -8.65
C ASP A 426 15.05 3.06 -8.85
N ALA A 427 15.01 2.25 -7.78
CA ALA A 427 15.14 0.80 -7.86
C ALA A 427 13.82 0.06 -8.07
N VAL A 428 12.69 0.76 -8.01
CA VAL A 428 11.36 0.21 -8.33
C VAL A 428 10.87 0.75 -9.65
N ILE A 429 10.83 2.07 -9.82
CA ILE A 429 10.55 2.73 -11.10
C ILE A 429 11.71 3.68 -11.40
N PRO A 430 12.57 3.35 -12.38
CA PRO A 430 13.74 4.14 -12.67
C PRO A 430 13.32 5.54 -13.15
N TYR A 431 14.03 6.58 -12.72
CA TYR A 431 13.96 7.88 -13.40
C TYR A 431 14.36 7.72 -14.88
N TYR A 432 13.88 8.59 -15.76
CA TYR A 432 14.37 8.58 -17.14
C TYR A 432 15.84 9.00 -17.18
N ARG A 433 16.69 8.24 -17.88
CA ARG A 433 18.11 8.56 -18.06
C ARG A 433 18.34 9.31 -19.37
N VAL A 434 18.75 10.57 -19.28
CA VAL A 434 19.16 11.38 -20.43
C VAL A 434 20.68 11.41 -20.51
N LYS A 435 21.27 10.92 -21.60
CA LYS A 435 22.72 11.04 -21.81
C LYS A 435 23.07 12.51 -22.09
N ASP A 436 23.88 13.13 -21.23
CA ASP A 436 24.22 14.55 -21.38
C ASP A 436 25.55 14.78 -22.11
N GLU A 437 25.51 14.57 -23.42
CA GLU A 437 26.65 14.87 -24.29
C GLU A 437 26.81 16.37 -24.59
N ILE A 438 25.75 17.15 -24.35
CA ILE A 438 25.66 18.57 -24.68
C ILE A 438 26.50 19.38 -23.70
N CYS A 439 26.48 19.06 -22.41
CA CYS A 439 27.14 19.81 -21.35
C CYS A 439 28.62 20.15 -21.66
N ARG A 440 29.38 19.21 -22.25
CA ARG A 440 30.81 19.37 -22.55
C ARG A 440 31.10 20.26 -23.76
N LYS A 441 30.07 20.53 -24.58
CA LYS A 441 30.14 21.29 -25.84
C LYS A 441 29.56 22.70 -25.69
N VAL A 442 29.06 23.07 -24.51
CA VAL A 442 28.42 24.37 -24.26
C VAL A 442 29.41 25.51 -24.45
N TYR A 443 28.96 26.58 -25.10
CA TYR A 443 29.72 27.81 -25.30
C TYR A 443 29.01 29.04 -24.73
N LEU A 444 29.78 30.07 -24.41
CA LEU A 444 29.32 31.42 -24.12
C LEU A 444 29.87 32.39 -25.17
N ILE A 445 29.17 33.50 -25.38
CA ILE A 445 29.62 34.58 -26.25
C ILE A 445 30.39 35.59 -25.40
N ASP A 446 31.66 35.84 -25.75
CA ASP A 446 32.46 36.84 -25.05
C ASP A 446 32.03 38.27 -25.39
N LYS A 447 32.59 39.27 -24.69
CA LYS A 447 32.31 40.70 -24.92
C LYS A 447 32.56 41.18 -26.37
N LYS A 448 33.28 40.40 -27.17
CA LYS A 448 33.62 40.70 -28.57
C LYS A 448 32.78 39.88 -29.56
N GLY A 449 31.76 39.16 -29.10
CA GLY A 449 30.89 38.35 -29.95
C GLY A 449 31.45 36.96 -30.31
N ARG A 450 32.58 36.53 -29.72
CA ARG A 450 33.23 35.25 -30.07
C ARG A 450 32.75 34.11 -29.17
N LYS A 451 32.63 32.91 -29.75
CA LYS A 451 32.32 31.69 -28.99
C LYS A 451 33.53 31.26 -28.15
N LYS A 452 33.34 31.13 -26.85
CA LYS A 452 34.31 30.56 -25.90
C LYS A 452 33.67 29.35 -25.21
N LYS A 453 34.43 28.28 -24.98
CA LYS A 453 33.96 27.14 -24.18
C LYS A 453 33.45 27.63 -22.83
N ALA A 454 32.23 27.27 -22.47
CA ALA A 454 31.67 27.58 -21.17
C ALA A 454 32.20 26.57 -20.14
N GLY A 455 32.64 27.06 -18.98
CA GLY A 455 33.00 26.21 -17.84
C GLY A 455 31.74 25.75 -17.12
N VAL A 456 31.02 24.80 -17.69
CA VAL A 456 29.76 24.27 -17.12
C VAL A 456 30.03 23.03 -16.28
N SER A 457 29.40 22.96 -15.11
CA SER A 457 29.41 21.76 -14.27
C SER A 457 28.39 20.75 -14.79
N CYS A 458 28.86 19.63 -15.31
CA CYS A 458 28.02 18.50 -15.70
C CYS A 458 27.73 17.60 -14.50
N ASP A 459 26.55 16.96 -14.44
CA ASP A 459 26.18 16.03 -13.35
C ASP A 459 27.19 14.89 -13.17
N GLN A 460 27.86 14.49 -14.24
CA GLN A 460 28.98 13.56 -14.15
C GLN A 460 30.08 14.01 -13.18
N ASN A 461 30.46 15.28 -13.24
CA ASN A 461 31.50 15.83 -12.36
C ASN A 461 31.02 15.85 -10.91
N TYR A 462 29.72 16.12 -10.71
CA TYR A 462 29.10 16.04 -9.39
C TYR A 462 29.16 14.63 -8.81
N ALA A 463 28.75 13.62 -9.57
CA ALA A 463 28.80 12.24 -9.11
C ALA A 463 30.24 11.79 -8.77
N TRP A 464 31.22 12.09 -9.62
CA TRP A 464 32.62 11.77 -9.33
C TRP A 464 33.16 12.53 -8.11
N HIS A 465 32.77 13.79 -7.91
CA HIS A 465 33.11 14.54 -6.71
C HIS A 465 32.53 13.88 -5.45
N GLN A 466 31.25 13.51 -5.48
CA GLN A 466 30.59 12.83 -4.35
C GLN A 466 31.18 11.45 -4.09
N ILE A 467 31.45 10.66 -5.13
CA ILE A 467 32.10 9.35 -5.02
C ILE A 467 33.50 9.47 -4.44
N LYS A 468 34.28 10.49 -4.84
CA LYS A 468 35.61 10.73 -4.28
C LYS A 468 35.56 11.00 -2.77
N ASN A 469 34.58 11.79 -2.32
CA ASN A 469 34.43 12.16 -0.91
C ASN A 469 33.73 11.08 -0.09
N HIS A 470 32.91 10.24 -0.72
CA HIS A 470 32.14 9.15 -0.13
C HIS A 470 32.27 7.88 -1.00
N PRO A 471 33.40 7.16 -0.95
CA PRO A 471 33.72 6.06 -1.87
C PRO A 471 32.64 4.99 -2.01
N GLY A 472 31.88 4.69 -0.96
CA GLY A 472 30.82 3.68 -1.06
C GLY A 472 29.61 4.12 -1.88
N LEU A 473 29.45 5.40 -2.24
CA LEU A 473 28.48 5.83 -3.26
C LEU A 473 28.74 5.19 -4.62
N PHE A 474 29.97 4.76 -4.91
CA PHE A 474 30.26 4.03 -6.14
C PHE A 474 29.50 2.70 -6.25
N SER A 475 29.11 2.10 -5.12
CA SER A 475 28.30 0.88 -5.14
C SER A 475 26.82 1.14 -5.48
N ASN A 476 26.35 2.38 -5.31
CA ASN A 476 25.00 2.77 -5.68
C ASN A 476 24.89 2.90 -7.21
N LEU A 477 23.96 2.16 -7.78
CA LEU A 477 23.81 2.04 -9.23
C LEU A 477 23.38 3.34 -9.91
N THR A 478 22.52 4.12 -9.26
CA THR A 478 22.08 5.43 -9.75
C THR A 478 23.25 6.40 -9.80
N MET A 479 24.10 6.43 -8.76
CA MET A 479 25.31 7.26 -8.73
C MET A 479 26.32 6.87 -9.82
N ARG A 480 26.45 5.57 -10.13
CA ARG A 480 27.27 5.10 -11.26
C ARG A 480 26.73 5.57 -12.61
N ASP A 481 25.41 5.59 -12.79
CA ASP A 481 24.81 6.11 -14.03
C ASP A 481 25.12 7.60 -14.19
N ILE A 482 24.97 8.38 -13.12
CA ILE A 482 25.31 9.81 -13.16
C ILE A 482 26.81 10.00 -13.44
N ALA A 483 27.69 9.22 -12.80
CA ALA A 483 29.13 9.21 -13.06
C ALA A 483 29.49 8.79 -14.50
N ASN A 484 28.59 8.09 -15.19
CA ASN A 484 28.69 7.75 -16.61
C ASN A 484 28.08 8.82 -17.53
N GLY A 485 27.61 9.96 -17.00
CA GLY A 485 27.13 11.09 -17.79
C GLY A 485 25.63 11.07 -18.09
N TYR A 486 24.83 10.41 -17.26
CA TYR A 486 23.37 10.49 -17.35
C TYR A 486 22.82 11.54 -16.38
N ARG A 487 21.85 12.34 -16.87
CA ARG A 487 20.95 13.15 -16.06
C ARG A 487 19.67 12.36 -15.81
N LEU A 488 19.05 12.59 -14.65
CA LEU A 488 17.81 11.93 -14.25
C LEU A 488 16.63 12.88 -14.41
N SER A 489 15.45 12.36 -14.74
CA SER A 489 14.24 13.17 -14.83
C SER A 489 12.99 12.29 -14.82
N ASP A 490 11.92 12.75 -14.16
CA ASP A 490 10.57 12.20 -14.33
C ASP A 490 9.73 13.01 -15.34
N THR A 491 10.24 14.15 -15.81
CA THR A 491 9.49 15.02 -16.73
C THR A 491 9.12 14.30 -18.02
N GLN A 492 9.94 13.38 -18.54
CA GLN A 492 9.64 12.59 -19.74
C GLN A 492 8.32 11.83 -19.59
N TYR A 493 8.15 11.14 -18.45
CA TYR A 493 6.93 10.38 -18.14
C TYR A 493 5.68 11.25 -18.04
N SER A 494 5.81 12.57 -17.89
CA SER A 494 4.68 13.50 -17.87
C SER A 494 4.27 14.00 -19.26
N THR A 495 4.98 13.63 -20.33
CA THR A 495 4.72 14.12 -21.70
C THR A 495 3.90 13.16 -22.55
N LYS A 496 3.38 13.66 -23.67
CA LYS A 496 2.78 12.85 -24.75
C LYS A 496 3.73 12.67 -25.94
N ASP A 497 4.95 13.19 -25.86
CA ASP A 497 5.90 13.20 -26.97
C ASP A 497 6.55 11.81 -27.11
N ASP A 498 6.62 11.27 -28.32
CA ASP A 498 7.33 10.01 -28.62
C ASP A 498 8.79 10.24 -29.07
N SER A 499 9.19 11.51 -29.21
CA SER A 499 10.54 11.91 -29.61
C SER A 499 11.52 11.90 -28.43
N GLU A 500 12.80 11.55 -28.69
CA GLU A 500 13.84 11.58 -27.66
C GLU A 500 14.08 13.01 -27.13
N THR A 501 13.46 13.34 -26.00
CA THR A 501 13.66 14.57 -25.21
C THR A 501 13.53 15.87 -26.02
N PRO A 502 12.31 16.27 -26.43
CA PRO A 502 12.10 17.52 -27.15
C PRO A 502 12.59 18.71 -26.34
N ARG A 503 13.04 19.77 -27.01
CA ARG A 503 13.56 20.96 -26.32
C ARG A 503 12.53 21.59 -25.37
N ILE A 504 11.27 21.62 -25.79
CA ILE A 504 10.13 22.12 -25.02
C ILE A 504 9.20 20.93 -24.78
N PRO A 505 9.14 20.38 -23.56
CA PRO A 505 8.30 19.22 -23.28
C PRO A 505 6.81 19.60 -23.33
N GLN A 506 5.99 18.78 -24.01
CA GLN A 506 4.54 18.90 -23.95
C GLN A 506 4.01 18.19 -22.70
N ILE A 507 4.16 18.85 -21.54
CA ILE A 507 3.68 18.32 -20.26
C ILE A 507 2.18 18.09 -20.35
N ALA A 508 1.74 16.85 -20.25
CA ALA A 508 0.35 16.43 -20.36
C ALA A 508 -0.25 16.07 -19.00
N TYR A 509 0.51 15.32 -18.19
CA TYR A 509 0.02 14.71 -16.96
C TYR A 509 0.53 15.44 -15.72
N ALA A 510 -0.30 15.49 -14.69
CA ALA A 510 0.12 15.86 -13.34
C ALA A 510 0.80 14.65 -12.68
N LEU A 511 2.13 14.67 -12.62
CA LEU A 511 2.95 13.57 -12.15
C LEU A 511 3.47 13.81 -10.73
N GLY A 512 3.33 12.80 -9.86
CA GLY A 512 3.93 12.78 -8.52
C GLY A 512 4.57 11.43 -8.21
N ARG A 513 5.60 11.45 -7.35
CA ARG A 513 6.34 10.26 -6.92
C ARG A 513 6.27 10.09 -5.42
N VAL A 514 6.01 8.86 -4.97
CA VAL A 514 5.99 8.49 -3.55
C VAL A 514 6.74 7.20 -3.31
N PHE A 515 7.41 7.09 -2.16
CA PHE A 515 8.07 5.86 -1.72
C PHE A 515 8.26 5.91 -0.20
N ALA A 516 8.35 4.75 0.45
CA ALA A 516 8.45 4.68 1.91
C ALA A 516 9.35 3.53 2.38
N LYS A 517 9.95 3.66 3.58
CA LYS A 517 10.90 2.69 4.15
C LYS A 517 10.29 1.31 4.39
N THR A 518 9.02 1.29 4.73
CA THR A 518 8.27 0.08 5.09
C THR A 518 6.91 0.10 4.40
N PRO A 519 6.28 -1.07 4.26
CA PRO A 519 4.92 -1.14 3.71
C PRO A 519 3.91 -0.32 4.52
N THR A 520 4.01 -0.36 5.86
CA THR A 520 3.15 0.43 6.76
C THR A 520 3.35 1.93 6.56
N ALA A 521 4.59 2.38 6.34
CA ALA A 521 4.84 3.78 6.03
C ALA A 521 4.26 4.18 4.66
N LEU A 522 4.29 3.29 3.65
CA LEU A 522 3.65 3.54 2.36
C LEU A 522 2.13 3.66 2.51
N TYR A 523 1.52 2.77 3.30
CA TYR A 523 0.10 2.82 3.66
C TYR A 523 -0.25 4.18 4.31
N ASN A 524 0.48 4.60 5.34
CA ASN A 524 0.24 5.86 6.06
C ASN A 524 0.41 7.09 5.15
N LEU A 525 1.35 7.01 4.21
CA LEU A 525 1.63 8.07 3.26
C LEU A 525 0.40 8.36 2.39
N PHE A 526 -0.27 7.33 1.85
CA PHE A 526 -1.49 7.54 1.06
C PHE A 526 -2.56 8.28 1.88
N ASP A 527 -2.82 7.87 3.13
CA ASP A 527 -3.80 8.54 4.00
C ASP A 527 -3.42 9.98 4.33
N ALA A 528 -2.13 10.26 4.48
CA ALA A 528 -1.67 11.60 4.80
C ALA A 528 -1.80 12.56 3.60
N TYR A 529 -1.45 12.12 2.39
CA TYR A 529 -1.50 12.94 1.18
C TYR A 529 -2.93 13.11 0.60
N GLU A 530 -3.92 12.32 1.04
CA GLU A 530 -5.34 12.61 0.78
C GLU A 530 -5.83 13.83 1.57
N LYS A 531 -5.11 14.25 2.62
CA LYS A 531 -5.44 15.48 3.34
C LYS A 531 -4.99 16.70 2.53
N PRO A 532 -5.83 17.73 2.44
CA PRO A 532 -5.52 18.91 1.64
C PRO A 532 -4.39 19.73 2.26
N VAL A 533 -3.62 20.41 1.41
CA VAL A 533 -2.77 21.54 1.82
C VAL A 533 -3.56 22.84 1.77
N SER A 534 -3.30 23.74 2.71
CA SER A 534 -3.88 25.09 2.70
C SER A 534 -2.90 26.05 2.02
N LEU A 535 -3.36 26.82 1.03
CA LEU A 535 -2.52 27.76 0.27
C LEU A 535 -3.32 29.01 -0.13
N ASN A 536 -3.97 29.68 0.83
CA ASN A 536 -4.69 30.93 0.63
C ASN A 536 -3.77 32.16 0.84
N PRO A 537 -3.28 32.82 -0.22
CA PRO A 537 -2.29 33.90 -0.07
C PRO A 537 -2.79 35.13 0.70
N ALA A 538 -4.11 35.26 0.88
CA ALA A 538 -4.69 36.37 1.63
C ALA A 538 -4.63 36.18 3.16
N THR A 539 -4.51 34.94 3.64
CA THR A 539 -4.58 34.58 5.08
C THR A 539 -3.46 33.66 5.53
N ASP A 540 -2.72 33.07 4.60
CA ASP A 540 -1.69 32.07 4.88
C ASP A 540 -0.32 32.71 4.71
N SER A 541 0.65 32.21 5.47
CA SER A 541 2.00 32.73 5.51
C SER A 541 2.88 32.01 4.48
N ALA A 542 3.89 32.73 3.98
CA ALA A 542 4.96 32.16 3.16
C ALA A 542 6.31 32.37 3.86
N SER A 543 7.18 31.36 3.84
CA SER A 543 8.55 31.44 4.33
C SER A 543 9.50 31.44 3.14
N LEU A 544 10.18 32.55 2.94
CA LEU A 544 11.25 32.71 1.96
C LEU A 544 12.59 32.50 2.65
N ILE A 545 13.22 31.35 2.43
CA ILE A 545 14.55 31.04 2.96
C ILE A 545 15.54 31.14 1.82
N TYR A 546 16.19 32.29 1.67
CA TYR A 546 17.13 32.52 0.58
C TYR A 546 18.49 32.94 1.12
N LEU A 547 19.48 32.14 0.75
CA LEU A 547 20.78 32.16 1.40
C LEU A 547 21.81 32.79 0.49
N HIS A 548 22.69 33.54 1.13
CA HIS A 548 23.76 34.25 0.45
C HIS A 548 24.97 33.33 0.26
N ASP A 549 25.50 33.25 -0.96
CA ASP A 549 26.78 32.58 -1.23
C ASP A 549 27.99 33.54 -1.16
N LYS A 550 29.19 32.97 -1.16
CA LYS A 550 30.46 33.69 -1.36
C LYS A 550 30.84 33.81 -2.85
N ILE A 551 30.01 33.30 -3.76
CA ILE A 551 30.30 33.23 -5.19
C ILE A 551 29.89 34.55 -5.85
N ASP A 552 30.82 35.14 -6.59
CA ASP A 552 30.63 36.36 -7.36
C ASP A 552 30.07 36.02 -8.76
N CYS A 553 28.88 36.54 -9.12
CA CYS A 553 28.28 36.39 -10.45
C CYS A 553 28.40 37.62 -11.34
N SER A 554 29.47 38.39 -11.22
CA SER A 554 29.84 39.46 -12.17
C SER A 554 29.92 39.02 -13.65
N PHE A 555 29.83 37.71 -13.95
CA PHE A 555 29.68 37.17 -15.30
C PHE A 555 28.25 37.22 -15.87
N VAL A 556 27.20 37.32 -15.04
CA VAL A 556 25.79 37.36 -15.47
C VAL A 556 25.38 38.78 -15.89
N TYR A 557 25.87 39.80 -15.17
CA TYR A 557 25.62 41.20 -15.47
C TYR A 557 26.95 41.90 -15.69
N ASN A 558 27.19 42.31 -16.93
CA ASN A 558 28.49 42.80 -17.39
C ASN A 558 28.94 44.15 -16.82
N ARG A 559 28.34 44.63 -15.73
CA ARG A 559 28.70 45.85 -14.99
C ARG A 559 28.25 45.69 -13.52
N VAL A 560 29.11 46.18 -12.60
CA VAL A 560 28.90 46.42 -11.15
C VAL A 560 29.35 45.29 -10.20
N LYS A 561 30.55 45.45 -9.60
CA LYS A 561 31.10 44.88 -8.31
C LYS A 561 30.87 43.36 -8.04
N PRO A 562 31.50 42.74 -7.02
CA PRO A 562 31.16 41.36 -6.64
C PRO A 562 29.71 41.28 -6.18
N LEU A 563 28.80 40.94 -7.09
CA LEU A 563 27.40 40.69 -6.83
C LEU A 563 27.27 39.24 -6.39
N LYS A 564 26.90 39.10 -5.13
CA LYS A 564 26.68 37.82 -4.50
C LYS A 564 25.28 37.33 -4.95
N CYS A 565 25.20 36.25 -5.75
CA CYS A 565 24.15 36.13 -6.78
C CYS A 565 22.77 35.72 -6.26
N VAL A 566 22.72 34.76 -5.33
CA VAL A 566 21.46 34.12 -4.93
C VAL A 566 20.56 35.10 -4.18
N ALA A 567 21.08 35.82 -3.19
CA ALA A 567 20.29 36.78 -2.44
C ALA A 567 19.89 37.98 -3.30
N PHE A 568 20.82 38.50 -4.11
CA PHE A 568 20.48 39.60 -5.04
C PHE A 568 19.34 39.22 -5.97
N LEU A 569 19.40 38.04 -6.59
CA LEU A 569 18.30 37.57 -7.45
C LEU A 569 17.01 37.39 -6.64
N ALA A 570 17.10 36.85 -5.43
CA ALA A 570 15.91 36.59 -4.60
C ALA A 570 15.22 37.89 -4.21
N ASP A 571 15.98 38.88 -3.76
CA ASP A 571 15.50 40.22 -3.43
C ASP A 571 14.98 40.96 -4.69
N ALA A 572 15.59 40.72 -5.86
CA ALA A 572 15.21 41.39 -7.10
C ALA A 572 13.98 40.76 -7.80
N SER A 573 13.68 39.48 -7.58
CA SER A 573 12.67 38.77 -8.37
C SER A 573 11.67 37.97 -7.53
N LEU A 574 12.16 37.12 -6.62
CA LEU A 574 11.29 36.22 -5.85
C LEU A 574 10.53 36.97 -4.74
N VAL A 575 11.23 37.77 -3.94
CA VAL A 575 10.64 38.55 -2.84
C VAL A 575 9.54 39.50 -3.37
N PRO A 576 9.76 40.32 -4.42
CA PRO A 576 8.71 41.16 -4.99
C PRO A 576 7.51 40.36 -5.53
N THR A 577 7.77 39.17 -6.10
CA THR A 577 6.71 38.32 -6.65
C THR A 577 5.84 37.74 -5.55
N VAL A 578 6.45 37.23 -4.47
CA VAL A 578 5.71 36.62 -3.36
C VAL A 578 4.97 37.67 -2.56
N THR A 579 5.61 38.80 -2.22
CA THR A 579 4.97 39.91 -1.49
C THR A 579 3.85 40.61 -2.26
N LYS A 580 3.82 40.46 -3.59
CA LYS A 580 2.69 40.92 -4.40
C LYS A 580 1.42 40.11 -4.15
N TYR A 581 1.55 38.83 -3.81
CA TYR A 581 0.43 37.90 -3.75
C TYR A 581 0.13 37.40 -2.33
N PHE A 582 1.16 37.22 -1.51
CA PHE A 582 1.06 36.86 -0.10
C PHE A 582 1.11 38.11 0.76
N ARG A 583 0.36 38.08 1.87
CA ARG A 583 0.24 39.22 2.77
C ARG A 583 1.49 39.42 3.63
N GLY A 584 1.79 40.68 3.90
CA GLY A 584 2.87 41.11 4.79
C GLY A 584 4.28 40.80 4.24
N LEU A 585 5.28 41.45 4.82
CA LEU A 585 6.67 41.05 4.67
C LEU A 585 7.43 41.46 5.92
N ILE A 586 7.97 40.47 6.64
CA ILE A 586 8.91 40.69 7.72
C ILE A 586 10.25 40.08 7.33
N GLU A 587 11.26 40.93 7.16
CA GLU A 587 12.64 40.46 7.10
C GLU A 587 13.10 40.05 8.50
N VAL A 588 13.47 38.78 8.64
CA VAL A 588 13.88 38.19 9.92
C VAL A 588 15.38 38.03 9.94
N SER A 589 16.04 38.73 10.87
CA SER A 589 17.47 38.58 11.15
C SER A 589 17.77 37.53 12.23
N ASN A 590 16.81 37.26 13.11
CA ASN A 590 16.88 36.24 14.14
C ASN A 590 15.55 35.48 14.25
N PRO A 591 15.46 34.22 13.78
CA PRO A 591 14.22 33.43 13.80
C PRO A 591 13.61 33.28 15.20
N ALA A 592 14.42 33.29 16.25
CA ALA A 592 13.92 33.19 17.64
C ALA A 592 13.22 34.46 18.15
N GLN A 593 13.41 35.61 17.49
CA GLN A 593 12.86 36.90 17.90
C GLN A 593 11.83 37.46 16.92
N ARG A 594 11.41 36.67 15.93
CA ARG A 594 10.40 37.12 14.98
C ARG A 594 9.06 37.35 15.69
N PRO A 595 8.26 38.35 15.26
CA PRO A 595 6.89 38.48 15.71
C PRO A 595 6.09 37.23 15.34
N MET A 596 5.21 36.74 16.22
CA MET A 596 4.24 35.71 15.84
C MET A 596 3.07 36.39 15.13
N ASP A 597 3.17 36.45 13.80
CA ASP A 597 2.09 36.85 12.92
C ASP A 597 1.78 35.73 11.92
N TYR A 598 0.56 35.21 11.98
CA TYR A 598 0.15 34.01 11.27
C TYR A 598 -0.32 34.26 9.84
N ASP A 599 -0.47 35.52 9.43
CA ASP A 599 -0.87 35.93 8.08
C ASP A 599 0.22 36.73 7.33
N THR A 600 1.48 36.60 7.76
CA THR A 600 2.60 37.37 7.25
C THR A 600 3.69 36.52 6.60
N THR A 601 4.18 36.98 5.45
CA THR A 601 5.36 36.41 4.79
C THR A 601 6.64 36.71 5.58
N TYR A 602 7.39 35.67 5.93
CA TYR A 602 8.71 35.78 6.55
C TYR A 602 9.82 35.62 5.53
N ALA A 603 10.72 36.59 5.46
CA ALA A 603 11.92 36.52 4.64
C ALA A 603 13.17 36.34 5.51
N PHE A 604 13.80 35.18 5.39
CA PHE A 604 15.02 34.83 6.10
C PHE A 604 16.23 35.03 5.18
N GLY A 605 16.81 36.22 5.25
CA GLY A 605 17.92 36.63 4.40
C GLY A 605 19.31 36.30 4.93
N GLN A 606 20.32 36.97 4.36
CA GLN A 606 21.75 36.66 4.53
C GLN A 606 22.33 36.86 5.93
N HIS A 607 21.63 37.57 6.81
CA HIS A 607 22.15 37.97 8.12
C HIS A 607 21.81 36.97 9.23
N VAL A 608 20.99 35.96 8.92
CA VAL A 608 20.58 34.93 9.87
C VAL A 608 21.74 34.02 10.23
N PHE A 609 21.94 33.80 11.54
CA PHE A 609 22.76 32.72 12.05
C PHE A 609 21.88 31.50 12.31
N TRP A 610 22.14 30.40 11.60
CA TRP A 610 21.27 29.23 11.63
C TRP A 610 21.64 28.24 12.73
N THR A 611 20.66 27.86 13.54
CA THR A 611 20.71 26.71 14.44
C THR A 611 19.71 25.66 13.96
N ARG A 612 19.77 24.42 14.49
CA ARG A 612 18.73 23.41 14.20
C ARG A 612 17.33 23.91 14.56
N GLY A 613 17.18 24.51 15.73
CA GLY A 613 15.92 25.11 16.19
C GLY A 613 15.44 26.22 15.26
N SER A 614 16.34 27.10 14.81
CA SER A 614 15.95 28.20 13.92
C SER A 614 15.53 27.73 12.53
N ILE A 615 16.11 26.63 12.01
CA ILE A 615 15.69 25.99 10.75
C ILE A 615 14.31 25.35 10.91
N THR A 616 14.15 24.47 11.89
CA THR A 616 12.86 23.79 12.13
C THR A 616 11.74 24.80 12.36
N GLN A 617 12.04 25.88 13.07
CA GLN A 617 11.13 27.00 13.26
C GLN A 617 10.74 27.68 11.93
N SER A 618 11.72 28.06 11.09
CA SER A 618 11.41 28.74 9.82
C SER A 618 10.61 27.86 8.84
N LEU A 619 10.77 26.54 8.92
CA LEU A 619 9.97 25.57 8.17
C LEU A 619 8.52 25.47 8.67
N SER A 620 8.26 25.80 9.95
CA SER A 620 6.93 25.76 10.57
C SER A 620 6.15 27.07 10.51
N ASP A 621 6.79 28.15 10.07
CA ASP A 621 6.22 29.50 10.09
C ASP A 621 5.22 29.77 8.96
N ALA A 622 5.07 28.84 8.00
CA ALA A 622 4.33 29.09 6.77
C ALA A 622 3.76 27.83 6.13
N GLU A 623 2.63 27.99 5.46
CA GLU A 623 2.00 27.00 4.60
C GLU A 623 2.75 26.81 3.28
N LEU A 624 3.45 27.83 2.80
CA LEU A 624 4.34 27.76 1.64
C LEU A 624 5.78 28.04 2.06
N VAL A 625 6.67 27.07 1.88
CA VAL A 625 8.11 27.26 2.15
C VAL A 625 8.89 27.22 0.85
N MET A 626 9.55 28.33 0.54
CA MET A 626 10.34 28.53 -0.67
C MET A 626 11.81 28.69 -0.29
N ILE A 627 12.64 27.76 -0.72
CA ILE A 627 14.06 27.71 -0.36
C ILE A 627 14.92 27.98 -1.59
N VAL A 628 15.87 28.91 -1.50
CA VAL A 628 16.84 29.21 -2.56
C VAL A 628 18.26 29.17 -1.99
N THR A 629 19.06 28.20 -2.41
CA THR A 629 20.43 28.04 -1.90
C THR A 629 21.29 27.18 -2.82
N HIS A 630 22.59 27.16 -2.56
CA HIS A 630 23.43 26.04 -3.01
C HIS A 630 23.08 24.80 -2.21
N ALA A 631 23.18 23.64 -2.86
CA ALA A 631 22.86 22.40 -2.20
C ALA A 631 23.63 21.22 -2.79
N SER A 632 23.52 20.11 -2.08
CA SER A 632 23.80 18.77 -2.55
C SER A 632 22.58 17.89 -2.26
N GLN A 633 22.64 16.59 -2.59
CA GLN A 633 21.59 15.65 -2.18
C GLN A 633 21.45 15.48 -0.65
N PHE A 634 22.44 15.90 0.14
CA PHE A 634 22.50 15.66 1.59
C PHE A 634 22.13 16.89 2.43
N HIS A 635 22.39 18.09 1.90
CA HIS A 635 22.20 19.32 2.65
C HIS A 635 22.00 20.53 1.76
N MET A 636 21.20 21.46 2.28
CA MET A 636 21.00 22.81 1.77
C MET A 636 21.90 23.75 2.57
N TYR A 637 22.86 24.39 1.90
CA TYR A 637 23.93 25.13 2.58
C TYR A 637 23.43 26.46 3.16
N THR A 638 23.91 26.83 4.34
CA THR A 638 23.72 28.15 4.95
C THR A 638 25.01 28.96 4.95
N LEU A 639 24.90 30.29 5.06
CA LEU A 639 26.07 31.18 5.11
C LEU A 639 26.78 31.09 6.47
N LYS A 640 26.01 30.99 7.56
CA LYS A 640 26.48 30.99 8.95
C LYS A 640 25.70 29.97 9.77
N GLY A 641 26.41 29.15 10.53
CA GLY A 641 25.81 28.19 11.46
C GLY A 641 25.57 26.82 10.85
N HIS A 642 24.44 26.20 11.21
CA HIS A 642 24.01 24.86 10.82
C HIS A 642 23.43 24.86 9.39
N ASN A 643 23.75 23.86 8.57
CA ASN A 643 23.14 23.65 7.25
C ASN A 643 21.79 22.93 7.43
N LEU A 644 20.85 23.07 6.49
CA LEU A 644 19.59 22.33 6.55
C LEU A 644 19.80 20.89 6.04
N HIS A 645 19.54 19.92 6.90
CA HIS A 645 19.70 18.49 6.66
C HIS A 645 18.34 17.75 6.65
N ALA A 646 18.30 16.54 6.09
CA ALA A 646 17.14 15.66 6.16
C ALA A 646 16.68 15.39 7.61
N SER A 647 17.61 15.33 8.57
CA SER A 647 17.29 15.20 10.00
C SER A 647 16.47 16.38 10.55
N ASP A 648 16.69 17.59 10.05
CA ASP A 648 15.96 18.77 10.54
C ASP A 648 14.51 18.72 10.07
N ILE A 649 14.27 18.27 8.83
CA ILE A 649 12.92 17.99 8.33
C ILE A 649 12.25 16.89 9.16
N ARG A 650 12.96 15.82 9.55
CA ARG A 650 12.37 14.78 10.41
C ARG A 650 12.04 15.23 11.82
N ASN A 651 12.75 16.24 12.32
CA ASN A 651 12.47 16.84 13.63
C ASN A 651 11.40 17.93 13.55
N PHE A 652 11.05 18.36 12.34
CA PHE A 652 9.88 19.20 12.12
C PHE A 652 8.62 18.35 12.31
N SER A 653 7.67 18.85 13.10
CA SER A 653 6.34 18.26 13.24
C SER A 653 5.38 19.10 12.40
N PRO A 654 4.94 18.63 11.22
CA PRO A 654 3.88 19.31 10.50
C PRO A 654 2.65 19.37 11.39
N GLY A 655 2.07 20.56 11.55
CA GLY A 655 0.79 20.71 12.22
C GLY A 655 -0.33 20.03 11.42
N PRO A 656 -1.60 20.30 11.75
CA PRO A 656 -2.74 19.64 11.09
C PRO A 656 -2.80 19.91 9.57
N ASN A 657 -2.18 21.00 9.11
CA ASN A 657 -2.02 21.35 7.70
C ASN A 657 -0.52 21.31 7.33
N PRO A 658 -0.05 20.30 6.58
CA PRO A 658 1.35 20.25 6.18
C PRO A 658 1.66 21.36 5.15
N PRO A 659 2.86 21.97 5.22
CA PRO A 659 3.28 22.98 4.25
C PRO A 659 3.60 22.38 2.88
N LEU A 660 3.54 23.19 1.82
CA LEU A 660 4.13 22.89 0.52
C LEU A 660 5.56 23.41 0.47
N PHE A 661 6.52 22.50 0.22
CA PHE A 661 7.93 22.87 0.06
C PHE A 661 8.29 22.97 -1.42
N ILE A 662 9.02 24.02 -1.77
CA ILE A 662 9.71 24.13 -3.06
C ILE A 662 11.14 24.62 -2.86
N SER A 663 12.11 23.99 -3.52
CA SER A 663 13.52 24.41 -3.44
C SER A 663 14.14 24.72 -4.80
N ALA A 664 15.13 25.61 -4.79
CA ALA A 664 15.95 26.02 -5.92
C ALA A 664 17.44 25.83 -5.56
N GLY A 665 17.84 24.59 -5.30
CA GLY A 665 19.23 24.22 -5.02
C GLY A 665 19.62 22.92 -5.71
N CYS A 666 20.88 22.80 -6.13
CA CYS A 666 21.36 21.64 -6.90
C CYS A 666 21.10 20.31 -6.16
N HIS A 667 20.55 19.33 -6.88
CA HIS A 667 20.35 17.94 -6.42
C HIS A 667 19.49 17.77 -5.15
N THR A 668 18.75 18.78 -4.70
CA THR A 668 17.91 18.64 -3.49
C THR A 668 16.76 17.66 -3.70
N GLY A 669 16.34 17.44 -4.95
CA GLY A 669 15.38 16.43 -5.34
C GLY A 669 16.02 15.10 -5.74
N LEU A 670 17.33 14.90 -5.57
CA LEU A 670 17.98 13.63 -5.91
C LEU A 670 17.74 12.61 -4.78
N SER A 671 16.92 11.59 -5.08
CA SER A 671 16.77 10.39 -4.26
C SER A 671 17.42 9.22 -4.98
N ILE A 672 18.38 8.55 -4.35
CA ILE A 672 19.06 7.37 -4.89
C ILE A 672 18.68 6.12 -4.10
N SER A 673 18.74 4.97 -4.77
CA SER A 673 18.23 3.71 -4.21
C SER A 673 18.88 3.31 -2.87
N ARG A 674 18.09 2.65 -2.02
CA ARG A 674 18.52 2.07 -0.74
C ARG A 674 19.60 0.99 -0.81
N LYS A 675 19.83 0.38 -1.98
CA LYS A 675 20.78 -0.75 -2.12
C LYS A 675 22.24 -0.26 -2.14
N GLY A 676 22.96 -0.50 -1.05
CA GLY A 676 24.41 -0.26 -0.89
C GLY A 676 24.81 0.04 0.57
N PRO A 677 26.10 -0.04 0.95
CA PRO A 677 26.62 0.22 2.29
C PRO A 677 26.52 1.70 2.72
N TYR A 678 25.97 2.59 1.88
CA TYR A 678 25.74 3.99 2.22
C TYR A 678 24.25 4.28 2.25
N ALA A 679 23.79 4.63 3.45
CA ALA A 679 22.45 5.08 3.82
C ALA A 679 22.05 6.43 3.18
N SER A 680 22.38 6.65 1.91
CA SER A 680 22.03 7.85 1.16
C SER A 680 20.54 8.14 1.13
N TYR A 681 19.70 7.11 1.24
CA TYR A 681 18.26 7.25 1.47
C TYR A 681 17.95 7.94 2.81
N ALA A 682 18.64 7.55 3.90
CA ALA A 682 18.43 8.14 5.22
C ALA A 682 18.82 9.63 5.24
N ASP A 683 19.76 10.06 4.42
CA ASP A 683 20.18 11.47 4.36
C ASP A 683 19.51 12.26 3.21
N SER A 684 18.59 11.64 2.48
CA SER A 684 17.88 12.27 1.35
C SER A 684 16.76 13.20 1.83
N LEU A 685 16.75 14.43 1.33
CA LEU A 685 15.69 15.42 1.58
C LEU A 685 14.30 14.93 1.08
N PRO A 686 14.15 14.33 -0.12
CA PRO A 686 12.92 13.68 -0.55
C PRO A 686 12.39 12.62 0.42
N ALA A 687 13.28 11.77 0.97
CA ALA A 687 12.85 10.76 1.92
C ALA A 687 12.32 11.38 3.21
N ALA A 688 12.99 12.41 3.74
CA ALA A 688 12.54 13.08 4.96
C ALA A 688 11.22 13.84 4.78
N THR A 689 10.99 14.47 3.63
CA THR A 689 9.72 15.15 3.33
C THR A 689 8.55 14.16 3.19
N LEU A 690 8.75 13.05 2.50
CA LEU A 690 7.74 11.98 2.40
C LEU A 690 7.43 11.34 3.76
N GLU A 691 8.44 11.12 4.62
CA GLU A 691 8.26 10.60 5.98
C GLU A 691 7.46 11.56 6.88
N GLN A 692 7.53 12.87 6.60
CA GLN A 692 6.74 13.90 7.28
C GLN A 692 5.44 14.27 6.53
N HIS A 693 5.15 13.60 5.42
CA HIS A 693 3.97 13.85 4.59
C HIS A 693 3.89 15.30 4.04
N ILE A 694 5.04 15.88 3.71
CA ILE A 694 5.18 17.22 3.16
C ILE A 694 5.29 17.10 1.64
N PRO A 695 4.38 17.66 0.82
CA PRO A 695 4.59 17.73 -0.62
C PRO A 695 5.82 18.59 -0.93
N TYR A 696 6.72 18.05 -1.76
CA TYR A 696 8.01 18.67 -2.02
C TYR A 696 8.35 18.72 -3.51
N ILE A 697 8.52 19.93 -4.03
CA ILE A 697 8.91 20.21 -5.41
C ILE A 697 10.39 20.56 -5.45
N ALA A 698 11.20 19.75 -6.15
CA ALA A 698 12.65 19.88 -6.07
C ALA A 698 13.38 19.48 -7.37
N PRO A 699 14.51 20.12 -7.68
CA PRO A 699 15.35 19.75 -8.82
C PRO A 699 16.24 18.53 -8.54
N MET A 700 16.35 17.61 -9.49
CA MET A 700 17.15 16.39 -9.40
C MET A 700 18.64 16.57 -9.71
N ASN A 701 18.97 17.52 -10.59
CA ASN A 701 20.29 17.71 -11.18
C ASN A 701 20.83 19.11 -10.82
N TYR A 702 21.94 19.48 -11.46
CA TYR A 702 22.42 20.87 -11.42
C TYR A 702 21.31 21.87 -11.77
N SER A 703 21.25 22.93 -10.96
CA SER A 703 20.22 23.96 -11.02
C SER A 703 20.85 25.32 -11.27
N TRP A 704 20.12 26.19 -11.96
CA TRP A 704 20.57 27.51 -12.37
C TRP A 704 19.67 28.57 -11.73
N PRO A 705 20.19 29.44 -10.84
CA PRO A 705 19.36 30.29 -9.98
C PRO A 705 18.27 31.07 -10.72
N ILE A 706 18.61 31.73 -11.84
CA ILE A 706 17.64 32.51 -12.64
C ILE A 706 16.47 31.63 -13.12
N HIS A 707 16.75 30.42 -13.57
CA HIS A 707 15.73 29.54 -14.13
C HIS A 707 14.92 28.80 -13.06
N THR A 708 15.56 28.33 -11.99
CA THR A 708 14.86 27.66 -10.88
C THR A 708 14.04 28.62 -10.03
N MET A 709 14.49 29.86 -9.86
CA MET A 709 13.67 30.90 -9.24
C MET A 709 12.54 31.34 -10.17
N GLY A 710 12.76 31.37 -11.48
CA GLY A 710 11.69 31.56 -12.46
C GLY A 710 10.56 30.52 -12.33
N MET A 711 10.89 29.26 -12.05
CA MET A 711 9.89 28.22 -11.74
C MET A 711 9.12 28.54 -10.46
N GLN A 712 9.82 28.94 -9.39
CA GLN A 712 9.21 29.35 -8.11
C GLN A 712 8.29 30.58 -8.24
N GLU A 713 8.65 31.56 -9.08
CA GLU A 713 7.80 32.70 -9.39
C GLU A 713 6.50 32.29 -10.10
N GLU A 714 6.57 31.36 -11.05
CA GLU A 714 5.38 30.84 -11.72
C GLU A 714 4.49 30.08 -10.73
N LEU A 715 5.06 29.31 -9.81
CA LEU A 715 4.32 28.67 -8.72
C LEU A 715 3.54 29.71 -7.89
N ALA A 716 4.21 30.73 -7.38
CA ALA A 716 3.57 31.77 -6.56
C ALA A 716 2.46 32.51 -7.32
N ARG A 717 2.68 32.81 -8.61
CA ARG A 717 1.67 33.44 -9.48
C ARG A 717 0.45 32.53 -9.70
N LEU A 718 0.64 31.23 -9.82
CA LEU A 718 -0.43 30.26 -10.01
C LEU A 718 -1.26 30.09 -8.74
N ILE A 719 -0.63 29.98 -7.57
CA ILE A 719 -1.33 29.92 -6.27
C ILE A 719 -2.22 31.18 -6.09
N ALA A 720 -1.71 32.36 -6.46
CA ALA A 720 -2.45 33.61 -6.36
C ALA A 720 -3.77 33.66 -7.15
N ARG A 721 -3.90 32.83 -8.21
CA ARG A 721 -5.12 32.77 -9.03
C ARG A 721 -6.26 32.01 -8.36
N LYS A 722 -5.97 31.19 -7.33
CA LYS A 722 -6.95 30.41 -6.56
C LYS A 722 -7.86 29.51 -7.40
N ASN A 723 -7.36 28.99 -8.52
CA ASN A 723 -8.15 28.20 -9.47
C ASN A 723 -7.55 26.82 -9.78
N ILE A 724 -6.56 26.39 -9.00
CA ILE A 724 -5.92 25.07 -9.15
C ILE A 724 -6.31 24.18 -7.97
N SER A 725 -6.87 23.02 -8.28
CA SER A 725 -7.49 22.14 -7.28
C SER A 725 -6.53 21.20 -6.57
N THR A 726 -5.38 20.85 -7.17
CA THR A 726 -4.43 19.89 -6.60
C THR A 726 -2.98 20.33 -6.70
N VAL A 727 -2.12 19.77 -5.84
CA VAL A 727 -0.66 20.01 -5.87
C VAL A 727 -0.04 19.54 -7.19
N GLY A 728 -0.51 18.42 -7.75
CA GLY A 728 -0.04 17.93 -9.05
C GLY A 728 -0.41 18.85 -10.20
N ASP A 729 -1.62 19.39 -10.23
CA ASP A 729 -2.03 20.39 -11.23
C ASP A 729 -1.20 21.67 -11.10
N LEU A 730 -0.92 22.10 -9.88
CA LEU A 730 -0.07 23.26 -9.61
C LEU A 730 1.35 23.03 -10.14
N PHE A 731 1.93 21.86 -9.89
CA PHE A 731 3.25 21.49 -10.38
C PHE A 731 3.31 21.42 -11.91
N ARG A 732 2.33 20.77 -12.54
CA ARG A 732 2.21 20.65 -14.00
C ARG A 732 2.10 22.03 -14.65
N ASP A 733 1.22 22.87 -14.14
CA ASP A 733 0.96 24.18 -14.72
C ASP A 733 2.13 25.13 -14.50
N MET A 734 2.89 24.97 -13.41
CA MET A 734 4.17 25.65 -13.20
C MET A 734 5.18 25.28 -14.31
N GLN A 735 5.33 23.99 -14.62
CA GLN A 735 6.22 23.55 -15.71
C GLN A 735 5.79 24.10 -17.08
N ARG A 736 4.49 24.11 -17.35
CA ARG A 736 3.91 24.67 -18.59
C ARG A 736 4.12 26.18 -18.70
N ALA A 737 3.82 26.92 -17.63
CA ALA A 737 3.95 28.38 -17.58
C ALA A 737 5.41 28.81 -17.81
N TYR A 738 6.35 28.17 -17.14
CA TYR A 738 7.77 28.42 -17.34
C TYR A 738 8.20 28.10 -18.79
N SER A 739 7.75 26.96 -19.31
CA SER A 739 8.09 26.52 -20.67
C SER A 739 7.58 27.47 -21.76
N ALA A 740 6.43 28.11 -21.54
CA ALA A 740 5.84 29.08 -22.45
C ALA A 740 6.52 30.46 -22.41
N LYS A 741 7.06 30.87 -21.26
CA LYS A 741 7.62 32.21 -21.03
C LYS A 741 9.10 32.33 -21.37
N SER A 742 9.88 31.26 -21.26
CA SER A 742 11.34 31.32 -21.32
C SER A 742 11.86 31.92 -22.64
N ALA A 743 12.35 33.16 -22.60
CA ALA A 743 12.96 33.85 -23.75
C ALA A 743 14.18 33.10 -24.32
N SER A 744 14.87 32.34 -23.46
CA SER A 744 15.96 31.43 -23.81
C SER A 744 15.52 30.20 -24.62
N ALA A 745 14.21 29.96 -24.79
CA ALA A 745 13.69 28.97 -25.74
C ALA A 745 14.16 29.22 -27.18
N SER A 746 14.50 30.47 -27.52
CA SER A 746 15.02 30.84 -28.84
C SER A 746 16.55 30.71 -28.96
N ALA A 747 17.29 30.71 -27.84
CA ALA A 747 18.75 30.63 -27.85
C ALA A 747 19.23 29.26 -28.39
N PRO A 748 20.39 29.11 -29.04
CA PRO A 748 20.88 27.79 -29.43
C PRO A 748 21.08 26.87 -28.22
N VAL A 749 20.72 25.59 -28.30
CA VAL A 749 20.88 24.62 -27.18
C VAL A 749 22.32 24.53 -26.68
N LEU A 750 23.30 24.65 -27.59
CA LEU A 750 24.72 24.67 -27.24
C LEU A 750 25.21 25.99 -26.60
N SER A 751 24.39 27.03 -26.55
CA SER A 751 24.71 28.24 -25.79
C SER A 751 24.45 28.00 -24.29
N LEU A 752 25.18 28.71 -23.42
CA LEU A 752 24.99 28.61 -21.97
C LEU A 752 23.52 28.80 -21.57
N ALA A 753 22.88 29.89 -22.01
CA ALA A 753 21.47 30.17 -21.70
C ALA A 753 20.51 29.09 -22.24
N GLY A 754 20.75 28.59 -23.46
CA GLY A 754 19.92 27.52 -24.04
C GLY A 754 20.04 26.19 -23.29
N TYR A 755 21.24 25.84 -22.84
CA TYR A 755 21.47 24.63 -22.05
C TYR A 755 20.89 24.75 -20.63
N GLN A 756 21.05 25.90 -19.98
CA GLN A 756 20.48 26.16 -18.65
C GLN A 756 18.94 26.07 -18.67
N ASP A 757 18.31 26.61 -19.70
CA ASP A 757 16.87 26.50 -19.90
C ASP A 757 16.42 25.05 -20.16
N LEU A 758 17.08 24.35 -21.09
CA LEU A 758 16.78 22.94 -21.41
C LEU A 758 16.86 22.05 -20.16
N THR A 759 17.95 22.19 -19.39
CA THR A 759 18.16 21.38 -18.20
C THR A 759 17.10 21.68 -17.13
N THR A 760 16.69 22.93 -16.96
CA THR A 760 15.66 23.33 -15.99
C THR A 760 14.29 22.72 -16.30
N ARG A 761 13.87 22.70 -17.57
CA ARG A 761 12.56 22.15 -17.99
C ARG A 761 12.39 20.67 -17.61
N TYR A 762 13.48 19.92 -17.53
CA TYR A 762 13.51 18.50 -17.21
C TYR A 762 14.04 18.22 -15.79
N ASN A 763 14.16 19.24 -14.93
CA ASN A 763 14.89 19.06 -13.67
C ASN A 763 14.00 18.71 -12.47
N PHE A 764 12.78 19.24 -12.45
CA PHE A 764 11.94 19.21 -11.25
C PHE A 764 11.13 17.93 -11.14
N VAL A 765 10.93 17.49 -9.89
CA VAL A 765 10.07 16.37 -9.49
C VAL A 765 9.17 16.82 -8.35
N LEU A 766 7.94 16.34 -8.33
CA LEU A 766 7.03 16.40 -7.19
C LEU A 766 7.12 15.10 -6.40
N TYR A 767 7.55 15.21 -5.14
CA TYR A 767 7.44 14.15 -4.15
C TYR A 767 6.14 14.33 -3.35
N GLY A 768 5.23 13.38 -3.48
CA GLY A 768 3.86 13.45 -2.97
C GLY A 768 2.83 12.93 -3.98
N LEU A 769 1.56 12.86 -3.58
CA LEU A 769 0.48 12.47 -4.49
C LEU A 769 0.02 13.68 -5.33
N PRO A 770 -0.09 13.55 -6.66
CA PRO A 770 -0.51 14.66 -7.52
C PRO A 770 -1.99 15.01 -7.35
N THR A 771 -2.80 14.12 -6.77
CA THR A 771 -4.22 14.34 -6.46
C THR A 771 -4.44 15.09 -5.15
N GLN A 772 -3.39 15.31 -4.33
CA GLN A 772 -3.52 16.00 -3.06
C GLN A 772 -4.17 17.37 -3.25
N ALA A 773 -5.33 17.56 -2.63
CA ALA A 773 -6.15 18.74 -2.82
C ALA A 773 -5.50 20.01 -2.25
N ILE A 774 -5.76 21.15 -2.89
CA ILE A 774 -5.42 22.48 -2.39
C ILE A 774 -6.70 23.16 -1.90
N LYS A 775 -6.67 23.69 -0.68
CA LYS A 775 -7.72 24.56 -0.14
C LYS A 775 -7.25 26.01 -0.13
N TYR A 776 -8.10 26.91 -0.61
CA TYR A 776 -7.91 28.36 -0.58
C TYR A 776 -8.78 29.05 0.48
N SER A 777 -9.37 28.29 1.40
CA SER A 777 -10.25 28.79 2.47
C SER A 777 -9.92 28.13 3.81
N GLY A 778 -10.09 28.88 4.89
CA GLY A 778 -9.70 28.50 6.24
C GLY A 778 -8.81 29.57 6.89
N ALA A 779 -8.75 29.59 8.22
CA ALA A 779 -7.79 30.39 8.98
C ALA A 779 -6.58 29.53 9.35
N HIS A 780 -5.40 30.15 9.48
CA HIS A 780 -4.17 29.53 9.95
C HIS A 780 -4.41 28.65 11.18
N ALA A 781 -3.92 27.41 11.14
CA ALA A 781 -3.91 26.51 12.29
C ALA A 781 -2.45 26.40 12.78
N PRO A 782 -2.07 27.05 13.88
CA PRO A 782 -0.68 27.13 14.32
C PRO A 782 -0.03 25.76 14.45
N VAL A 783 1.17 25.63 13.92
CA VAL A 783 2.07 24.52 14.24
C VAL A 783 2.75 24.85 15.56
N GLY A 784 2.55 24.04 16.59
CA GLY A 784 3.29 24.19 17.84
C GLY A 784 4.79 23.97 17.58
N ALA A 785 5.63 24.94 17.94
CA ALA A 785 7.07 24.73 17.97
C ALA A 785 7.37 23.54 18.88
N ALA A 786 8.12 22.55 18.39
CA ALA A 786 8.66 21.53 19.28
C ALA A 786 9.59 22.24 20.27
N PRO A 787 9.47 22.01 21.60
CA PRO A 787 10.46 22.50 22.54
C PRO A 787 11.83 21.95 22.13
N ASP A 788 12.91 22.71 22.36
CA ASP A 788 14.29 22.28 22.12
C ASP A 788 14.53 20.87 22.71
N VAL A 789 14.37 19.83 21.89
CA VAL A 789 14.66 18.46 22.32
C VAL A 789 16.17 18.35 22.28
N GLN A 790 16.76 18.29 23.47
CA GLN A 790 18.14 17.85 23.69
C GLN A 790 18.45 16.64 22.79
N PRO A 791 19.64 16.58 22.19
CA PRO A 791 19.97 15.59 21.18
C PRO A 791 19.65 14.17 21.66
N LEU A 792 18.87 13.43 20.88
CA LEU A 792 19.01 11.97 20.89
C LEU A 792 20.47 11.70 20.55
N THR A 793 21.21 11.19 21.53
CA THR A 793 22.55 10.64 21.35
C THR A 793 22.55 9.80 20.07
N PRO A 794 23.53 9.97 19.17
CA PRO A 794 23.66 9.11 18.01
C PRO A 794 23.64 7.66 18.49
N SER A 795 22.66 6.86 18.05
CA SER A 795 22.78 5.42 18.24
C SER A 795 24.03 5.02 17.47
N ILE A 796 25.06 4.63 18.21
CA ILE A 796 26.28 4.05 17.69
C ILE A 796 25.88 2.77 16.96
N LEU A 797 25.68 2.90 15.65
CA LEU A 797 25.78 1.80 14.69
C LEU A 797 26.52 2.35 13.46
N SER A 798 27.83 2.44 13.64
CA SER A 798 28.83 2.11 12.62
C SER A 798 29.76 1.09 13.30
N PRO A 799 30.20 0.01 12.64
CA PRO A 799 30.01 -0.36 11.24
C PRO A 799 28.83 -1.30 10.98
#